data_AF-A0A1G2UY52-F1
#
_entry.id   AF-A0A1G2UY52-F1
#
_cell.length_a   1.000
_cell.length_b   1.000
_cell.length_c   1.000
_cell.angle_alpha   90.00
_cell.angle_beta   90.00
_cell.angle_gamma   90.00
#
_symmetry.space_group_name_H-M   'P 1'
#
loop_
_entity.id
_entity.type
_entity.pdbx_description
1 polymer ?
#
loop_
_entity_poly.entity_id
_entity_poly.type
_entity_poly.pdbx_seq_one_letter_code
_entity_poly.pdbx_strand_id
1 'polypeptide(L)'
;MRRAIFLIILFIFLSLPSFALADTIISGSISTDTTWSPEGGVYIIESYFSVPAGVTLTIEPGTIIKGKATGMGGPSIYGKLIARGTESQPIYFTSFWNDEIGGDTDGTGPSVSSPGEWQGLYFKTGSEGILEYINLSFAGYGGDNYGNYVGIENDGGTLEIKNSEIIHNYKIVNDGGGGTMTVGSGIYNKSGSLQVINSNIEDNHIGIRIDGGSAIISGNTLKNNIDRTERRNDGYGLHSYNHDSLTVTDNIFSGNNRTAIVDASSEFVHSGNTSSDLMRRAFQIGGVLSQDITLSSGDLPYIIEYLVIPAGITLNIEPGVIIKMEDRYTNGSINVQGGNLIAKGTAENKIYITSLKDDSIGGDTNGDGELTTPAPRSWASIFLENGSNAEMDYVTLGYGGFNWNGEYLTGVAAAIYQRGANLSISNSLFKYNSGAAIYQDAGTTTISKSEFTGDYGLWSRGGAATISESSLVMTGYGVYNESGKDLGWWWETRPLQIIDARDNWWGSADGPNNTYAGTPTGSGTMITDNVLYTPFLTVWPPVVIEEPTINPVIIIPGIMGSAKKNGQWLIDPILHTYDDLIATLEANGYEKEKNLFTFPYEWRDSNILTANLLKNKIASVVQQCTSANLPDINCNKVDLVAHSMGGLVAREYVQSGQYQNNVDQLIFLGTPHKGSPKAYLQWEGGASDRDAASLFVNTYFTAEAARNGFGTVFEYIHNRPIVSVQQLLPIFSYIKDDNTGIDRQYSENYPRNIFIENLESNKNTLLNSTIRVINIVGDSKENKTIEKIRVIPTTKNGLWEHGQPENFYVPLLTDHGLERSVGDNTVTVFSSNLDDSIENINVDSDHNRLPTIAANQIFNILTDKVSGTNIDNGLNLDIKVLLLQLLSPIDVVITAPDGKRIGKNFATGEEYNEIAGAFYSGYNNADEEYITIPNPLDGEYKIEVQGTDSGGKYGVLTSYISDEAAITLETEGVTEPNQITSINTTVDNQNPDELKTEKIVTPETLLADIKKSYDLGWIKDVKTRDALLKQVNSAIKFSKKIEKVVERLPDGSKREKRIEKFSIKINKILVKIFEAELKVLLKKNKMTEDAYNLITNDVKYLINNN
;
A
#
# COMPACT_ATOMS: atom_id res chain seq x y z
N MET A 1 -47.43 -29.79 -15.15
CA MET A 1 -46.90 -30.75 -14.15
C MET A 1 -45.53 -30.28 -13.58
N ARG A 2 -45.38 -28.99 -13.26
CA ARG A 2 -44.13 -28.39 -12.73
C ARG A 2 -44.33 -27.41 -11.55
N ARG A 3 -45.58 -27.22 -11.09
CA ARG A 3 -45.90 -26.41 -9.89
C ARG A 3 -46.17 -27.23 -8.63
N ALA A 4 -46.24 -28.57 -8.74
CA ALA A 4 -46.44 -29.46 -7.60
C ALA A 4 -45.12 -29.97 -6.98
N ILE A 5 -43.99 -29.84 -7.70
CA ILE A 5 -42.66 -30.28 -7.22
C ILE A 5 -41.95 -29.15 -6.46
N PHE A 6 -42.23 -27.88 -6.79
CA PHE A 6 -41.62 -26.73 -6.11
C PHE A 6 -42.17 -26.50 -4.68
N LEU A 7 -43.44 -26.84 -4.44
CA LEU A 7 -44.08 -26.71 -3.11
C LEU A 7 -43.74 -27.86 -2.15
N ILE A 8 -43.25 -29.00 -2.65
CA ILE A 8 -42.78 -30.11 -1.80
C ILE A 8 -41.32 -29.90 -1.39
N ILE A 9 -40.51 -29.24 -2.22
CA ILE A 9 -39.13 -28.89 -1.86
C ILE A 9 -39.09 -27.74 -0.84
N LEU A 10 -40.05 -26.80 -0.87
CA LEU A 10 -40.14 -25.73 0.12
C LEU A 10 -40.64 -26.20 1.50
N PHE A 11 -41.39 -27.31 1.57
CA PHE A 11 -41.86 -27.88 2.85
C PHE A 11 -40.88 -28.89 3.47
N ILE A 12 -39.89 -29.38 2.72
CA ILE A 12 -38.83 -30.26 3.24
C ILE A 12 -37.69 -29.45 3.88
N PHE A 13 -37.55 -28.16 3.57
CA PHE A 13 -36.60 -27.26 4.24
C PHE A 13 -37.17 -26.52 5.46
N LEU A 14 -38.48 -26.62 5.74
CA LEU A 14 -39.14 -25.94 6.87
C LEU A 14 -39.58 -26.87 8.01
N SER A 15 -39.12 -28.14 7.99
CA SER A 15 -39.39 -29.09 9.08
C SER A 15 -38.27 -30.11 9.28
N LEU A 16 -37.01 -29.71 9.11
CA LEU A 16 -35.93 -30.42 9.77
C LEU A 16 -35.87 -29.89 11.21
N PRO A 17 -35.92 -30.74 12.25
CA PRO A 17 -35.56 -30.27 13.57
C PRO A 17 -34.15 -29.70 13.46
N SER A 18 -33.97 -28.44 13.84
CA SER A 18 -32.67 -27.96 14.26
C SER A 18 -32.26 -28.90 15.39
N PHE A 19 -31.44 -29.91 15.10
CA PHE A 19 -30.77 -30.64 16.14
C PHE A 19 -29.86 -29.59 16.79
N ALA A 20 -30.29 -29.03 17.91
CA ALA A 20 -29.37 -28.34 18.80
C ALA A 20 -28.27 -29.38 19.11
N LEU A 21 -27.06 -29.13 18.61
CA LEU A 21 -25.90 -29.90 19.04
C LEU A 21 -25.79 -29.68 20.56
N ALA A 22 -25.59 -30.76 21.31
CA ALA A 22 -25.42 -30.65 22.75
C ALA A 22 -24.04 -30.04 23.02
N ASP A 23 -23.99 -28.99 23.84
CA ASP A 23 -22.72 -28.38 24.25
C ASP A 23 -21.81 -29.39 24.96
N THR A 24 -20.52 -29.31 24.67
CA THR A 24 -19.51 -30.23 25.21
C THR A 24 -18.84 -29.61 26.44
N ILE A 25 -19.14 -30.15 27.62
CA ILE A 25 -18.51 -29.69 28.88
C ILE A 25 -17.10 -30.30 29.01
N ILE A 26 -16.12 -29.42 29.23
CA ILE A 26 -14.72 -29.76 29.45
C ILE A 26 -14.38 -29.54 30.93
N SER A 27 -14.02 -30.62 31.63
CA SER A 27 -13.81 -30.59 33.08
C SER A 27 -12.55 -31.34 33.57
N GLY A 28 -11.49 -31.40 32.76
CA GLY A 28 -10.24 -32.06 33.14
C GLY A 28 -9.18 -32.08 32.04
N SER A 29 -8.07 -32.76 32.31
CA SER A 29 -6.98 -32.94 31.35
C SER A 29 -7.36 -33.90 30.21
N ILE A 30 -6.99 -33.59 28.97
CA ILE A 30 -7.03 -34.58 27.88
C ILE A 30 -5.84 -35.55 28.02
N SER A 31 -6.08 -36.85 27.87
CA SER A 31 -5.07 -37.90 28.11
C SER A 31 -4.45 -38.47 26.84
N THR A 32 -5.02 -38.17 25.67
CA THR A 32 -4.56 -38.58 24.34
C THR A 32 -4.81 -37.45 23.35
N ASP A 33 -4.19 -37.53 22.17
CA ASP A 33 -4.44 -36.59 21.09
C ASP A 33 -5.94 -36.48 20.82
N THR A 34 -6.44 -35.24 20.78
CA THR A 34 -7.87 -34.93 20.74
C THR A 34 -8.12 -33.86 19.67
N THR A 35 -9.26 -33.96 18.99
CA THR A 35 -9.72 -32.95 18.03
C THR A 35 -11.06 -32.37 18.48
N TRP A 36 -11.18 -31.04 18.47
CA TRP A 36 -12.43 -30.31 18.66
C TRP A 36 -12.87 -29.71 17.33
N SER A 37 -14.15 -29.86 17.00
CA SER A 37 -14.73 -29.41 15.73
C SER A 37 -16.11 -28.79 15.93
N PRO A 38 -16.64 -28.02 14.97
CA PRO A 38 -17.98 -27.44 15.08
C PRO A 38 -19.11 -28.48 15.29
N GLU A 39 -18.87 -29.74 14.90
CA GLU A 39 -19.82 -30.84 15.13
C GLU A 39 -20.03 -31.16 16.62
N GLY A 40 -19.11 -30.74 17.50
CA GLY A 40 -19.19 -30.90 18.95
C GLY A 40 -20.02 -29.84 19.68
N GLY A 41 -20.66 -28.91 18.96
CA GLY A 41 -21.38 -27.78 19.56
C GLY A 41 -20.42 -26.76 20.21
N VAL A 42 -20.88 -26.06 21.24
CA VAL A 42 -20.00 -25.14 22.02
C VAL A 42 -19.20 -25.94 23.03
N TYR A 43 -17.87 -25.76 23.04
CA TYR A 43 -17.00 -26.36 24.05
C TYR A 43 -16.90 -25.45 25.27
N ILE A 44 -17.39 -25.92 26.43
CA ILE A 44 -17.45 -25.12 27.65
C ILE A 44 -16.38 -25.58 28.62
N ILE A 45 -15.38 -24.73 28.88
CA ILE A 45 -14.37 -24.95 29.92
C ILE A 45 -14.97 -24.52 31.26
N GLU A 46 -15.53 -25.48 31.98
CA GLU A 46 -16.24 -25.24 33.25
C GLU A 46 -15.34 -25.37 34.48
N SER A 47 -14.26 -26.13 34.37
CA SER A 47 -13.28 -26.32 35.46
C SER A 47 -11.85 -26.35 34.92
N TYR A 48 -10.89 -26.72 35.77
CA TYR A 48 -9.49 -26.92 35.37
C TYR A 48 -9.38 -27.76 34.09
N PHE A 49 -8.61 -27.27 33.13
CA PHE A 49 -8.33 -27.91 31.85
C PHE A 49 -6.82 -27.85 31.55
N SER A 50 -6.28 -28.94 31.01
CA SER A 50 -4.89 -28.95 30.56
C SER A 50 -4.63 -29.89 29.38
N VAL A 51 -3.65 -29.53 28.55
CA VAL A 51 -3.04 -30.39 27.53
C VAL A 51 -1.68 -30.86 28.06
N PRO A 52 -1.53 -32.11 28.51
CA PRO A 52 -0.26 -32.62 29.07
C PRO A 52 0.88 -32.68 28.05
N ALA A 53 2.12 -32.73 28.53
CA ALA A 53 3.30 -32.91 27.68
C ALA A 53 3.18 -34.20 26.84
N GLY A 54 3.50 -34.10 25.54
CA GLY A 54 3.39 -35.21 24.59
C GLY A 54 1.98 -35.45 24.04
N VAL A 55 0.99 -34.63 24.40
CA VAL A 55 -0.38 -34.68 23.88
C VAL A 55 -0.66 -33.47 22.98
N THR A 56 -1.41 -33.67 21.90
CA THR A 56 -1.86 -32.62 20.98
C THR A 56 -3.37 -32.40 21.08
N LEU A 57 -3.79 -31.14 21.27
CA LEU A 57 -5.15 -30.70 21.01
C LEU A 57 -5.19 -29.98 19.65
N THR A 58 -6.00 -30.48 18.73
CA THR A 58 -6.31 -29.83 17.45
C THR A 58 -7.70 -29.23 17.51
N ILE A 59 -7.87 -27.99 17.05
CA ILE A 59 -9.15 -27.30 16.98
C ILE A 59 -9.39 -26.90 15.52
N GLU A 60 -10.49 -27.36 14.95
CA GLU A 60 -10.86 -27.14 13.54
C GLU A 60 -11.56 -25.78 13.33
N PRO A 61 -11.53 -25.22 12.10
CA PRO A 61 -12.19 -23.95 11.77
C PRO A 61 -13.65 -23.87 12.19
N GLY A 62 -14.09 -22.68 12.64
CA GLY A 62 -15.46 -22.42 13.08
C GLY A 62 -15.82 -22.96 14.48
N THR A 63 -14.88 -23.58 15.19
CA THR A 63 -15.12 -24.10 16.54
C THR A 63 -15.27 -22.98 17.56
N ILE A 64 -16.23 -23.10 18.48
CA ILE A 64 -16.51 -22.13 19.54
C ILE A 64 -16.15 -22.73 20.90
N ILE A 65 -15.29 -22.04 21.64
CA ILE A 65 -14.82 -22.39 22.98
C ILE A 65 -15.20 -21.27 23.93
N LYS A 66 -15.90 -21.61 25.01
CA LYS A 66 -16.31 -20.67 26.06
C LYS A 66 -15.73 -21.03 27.42
N GLY A 67 -15.13 -20.06 28.11
CA GLY A 67 -14.49 -20.26 29.43
C GLY A 67 -15.27 -19.64 30.58
N LYS A 68 -15.31 -20.33 31.73
CA LYS A 68 -15.72 -19.77 33.03
C LYS A 68 -14.48 -19.46 33.88
N ALA A 69 -14.62 -18.55 34.85
CA ALA A 69 -13.66 -18.42 35.94
C ALA A 69 -13.61 -19.70 36.80
N THR A 70 -12.52 -20.46 36.71
CA THR A 70 -12.39 -21.80 37.34
C THR A 70 -11.85 -21.79 38.78
N GLY A 71 -11.51 -20.63 39.34
CA GLY A 71 -10.92 -20.53 40.70
C GLY A 71 -9.52 -21.14 40.84
N MET A 72 -8.91 -21.59 39.74
CA MET A 72 -7.52 -22.06 39.59
C MET A 72 -6.84 -21.27 38.46
N GLY A 73 -5.57 -21.57 38.14
CA GLY A 73 -4.94 -21.04 36.92
C GLY A 73 -5.74 -21.42 35.66
N GLY A 74 -5.63 -20.63 34.59
CA GLY A 74 -6.38 -20.88 33.35
C GLY A 74 -5.94 -22.14 32.59
N PRO A 75 -6.63 -22.46 31.49
CA PRO A 75 -6.26 -23.48 30.51
C PRO A 75 -4.74 -23.63 30.33
N SER A 76 -4.17 -24.72 30.84
CA SER A 76 -2.73 -24.92 30.90
C SER A 76 -2.24 -25.88 29.83
N ILE A 77 -1.44 -25.40 28.88
CA ILE A 77 -0.87 -26.17 27.78
C ILE A 77 0.58 -26.51 28.14
N TYR A 78 0.84 -27.80 28.36
CA TYR A 78 2.19 -28.36 28.53
C TYR A 78 2.63 -29.17 27.29
N GLY A 79 1.67 -29.60 26.47
CA GLY A 79 1.88 -30.28 25.19
C GLY A 79 1.74 -29.33 24.00
N LYS A 80 0.97 -29.73 22.99
CA LYS A 80 0.75 -28.98 21.76
C LYS A 80 -0.70 -28.54 21.60
N LEU A 81 -0.93 -27.27 21.24
CA LEU A 81 -2.23 -26.75 20.83
C LEU A 81 -2.13 -26.24 19.39
N ILE A 82 -2.95 -26.80 18.49
CA ILE A 82 -3.09 -26.37 17.10
C ILE A 82 -4.51 -25.85 16.90
N ALA A 83 -4.67 -24.54 16.75
CA ALA A 83 -5.94 -23.91 16.41
C ALA A 83 -5.75 -23.09 15.13
N ARG A 84 -6.20 -23.64 13.99
CA ARG A 84 -6.11 -22.98 12.68
C ARG A 84 -7.51 -22.79 12.13
N GLY A 85 -8.05 -21.59 12.31
CA GLY A 85 -9.27 -21.15 11.66
C GLY A 85 -9.03 -20.71 10.22
N THR A 86 -10.03 -20.07 9.64
CA THR A 86 -9.90 -19.31 8.38
C THR A 86 -10.62 -17.97 8.54
N GLU A 87 -10.36 -17.00 7.67
CA GLU A 87 -11.08 -15.72 7.67
C GLU A 87 -12.61 -15.89 7.65
N SER A 88 -13.11 -16.83 6.84
CA SER A 88 -14.55 -17.13 6.76
C SER A 88 -15.10 -17.96 7.94
N GLN A 89 -14.23 -18.64 8.68
CA GLN A 89 -14.57 -19.56 9.77
C GLN A 89 -13.51 -19.47 10.88
N PRO A 90 -13.46 -18.36 11.63
CA PRO A 90 -12.51 -18.20 12.72
C PRO A 90 -12.85 -19.13 13.89
N ILE A 91 -11.84 -19.41 14.73
CA ILE A 91 -12.02 -20.15 15.99
C ILE A 91 -12.22 -19.15 17.13
N TYR A 92 -13.25 -19.33 17.95
CA TYR A 92 -13.56 -18.39 19.03
C TYR A 92 -13.15 -18.95 20.39
N PHE A 93 -12.41 -18.16 21.16
CA PHE A 93 -12.16 -18.34 22.59
C PHE A 93 -12.76 -17.15 23.35
N THR A 94 -13.91 -17.34 23.99
CA THR A 94 -14.64 -16.24 24.62
C THR A 94 -15.13 -16.61 26.02
N SER A 95 -15.70 -15.63 26.72
CA SER A 95 -16.41 -15.85 27.97
C SER A 95 -17.65 -16.74 27.78
N PHE A 96 -17.96 -17.50 28.83
CA PHE A 96 -19.21 -18.25 29.00
C PHE A 96 -20.46 -17.37 28.85
N TRP A 97 -20.37 -16.09 29.19
CA TRP A 97 -21.49 -15.14 29.16
C TRP A 97 -21.59 -14.36 27.85
N ASN A 98 -20.86 -14.77 26.80
CA ASN A 98 -20.91 -14.09 25.51
C ASN A 98 -21.98 -14.72 24.63
N ASP A 99 -23.18 -14.14 24.58
CA ASP A 99 -24.28 -14.68 23.78
C ASP A 99 -24.19 -14.33 22.28
N GLU A 100 -23.39 -13.33 21.91
CA GLU A 100 -23.18 -12.93 20.51
C GLU A 100 -22.55 -14.06 19.69
N ILE A 101 -21.66 -14.83 20.33
CA ILE A 101 -20.96 -15.95 19.71
C ILE A 101 -21.49 -17.26 20.26
N GLY A 102 -22.07 -18.11 19.41
CA GLY A 102 -22.55 -19.43 19.81
C GLY A 102 -23.85 -19.46 20.62
N GLY A 103 -24.50 -18.30 20.84
CA GLY A 103 -25.80 -18.19 21.50
C GLY A 103 -25.78 -18.30 23.03
N ASP A 104 -26.98 -18.24 23.62
CA ASP A 104 -27.23 -18.30 25.07
C ASP A 104 -26.84 -19.67 25.64
N THR A 105 -25.63 -19.75 26.18
CA THR A 105 -25.03 -20.98 26.72
C THR A 105 -25.47 -21.27 28.16
N ASP A 106 -26.01 -20.28 28.87
CA ASP A 106 -26.42 -20.43 30.27
C ASP A 106 -27.94 -20.62 30.45
N GLY A 107 -28.72 -20.36 29.41
CA GLY A 107 -30.16 -20.52 29.35
C GLY A 107 -30.92 -19.47 30.17
N THR A 108 -30.29 -18.34 30.51
CA THR A 108 -30.86 -17.30 31.36
C THR A 108 -31.40 -16.10 30.57
N GLY A 109 -31.29 -16.12 29.24
CA GLY A 109 -31.66 -15.04 28.34
C GLY A 109 -30.47 -14.13 27.98
N PRO A 110 -30.67 -13.10 27.14
CA PRO A 110 -29.57 -12.32 26.57
C PRO A 110 -28.63 -11.72 27.61
N SER A 111 -27.35 -12.06 27.53
CA SER A 111 -26.25 -11.59 28.36
C SER A 111 -25.19 -10.86 27.52
N VAL A 112 -24.49 -9.92 28.14
CA VAL A 112 -23.40 -9.14 27.50
C VAL A 112 -22.14 -9.37 28.31
N SER A 113 -21.13 -9.94 27.69
CA SER A 113 -19.85 -10.20 28.34
C SER A 113 -19.09 -8.93 28.70
N SER A 114 -18.36 -9.03 29.80
CA SER A 114 -17.41 -8.03 30.28
C SER A 114 -15.97 -8.59 30.27
N PRO A 115 -14.96 -7.72 30.09
CA PRO A 115 -13.55 -8.09 30.23
C PRO A 115 -13.22 -8.72 31.59
N GLY A 116 -12.34 -9.72 31.59
CA GLY A 116 -11.87 -10.36 32.81
C GLY A 116 -12.83 -11.42 33.39
N GLU A 117 -13.64 -12.07 32.55
CA GLU A 117 -14.63 -13.08 32.96
C GLU A 117 -14.07 -14.52 33.00
N TRP A 118 -12.96 -14.78 32.32
CA TRP A 118 -12.24 -16.07 32.35
C TRP A 118 -10.73 -15.85 32.28
N GLN A 119 -9.94 -16.88 32.60
CA GLN A 119 -8.49 -16.70 32.84
C GLN A 119 -7.62 -16.50 31.60
N GLY A 120 -8.05 -16.92 30.40
CA GLY A 120 -7.19 -16.94 29.21
C GLY A 120 -6.39 -18.23 29.03
N LEU A 121 -5.47 -18.26 28.07
CA LEU A 121 -4.67 -19.43 27.71
C LEU A 121 -3.25 -19.35 28.28
N TYR A 122 -2.72 -20.45 28.83
CA TYR A 122 -1.41 -20.48 29.48
C TYR A 122 -0.51 -21.56 28.87
N PHE A 123 0.44 -21.16 28.06
CA PHE A 123 1.50 -22.00 27.51
C PHE A 123 2.64 -22.12 28.52
N LYS A 124 2.99 -23.35 28.91
CA LYS A 124 4.02 -23.65 29.91
C LYS A 124 5.29 -24.16 29.25
N THR A 125 6.34 -24.31 30.06
CA THR A 125 7.67 -24.64 29.58
C THR A 125 7.67 -25.90 28.71
N GLY A 126 8.23 -25.78 27.50
CA GLY A 126 8.30 -26.87 26.51
C GLY A 126 7.02 -27.12 25.70
N SER A 127 5.97 -26.31 25.87
CA SER A 127 4.76 -26.41 25.05
C SER A 127 4.93 -25.76 23.67
N GLU A 128 4.07 -26.15 22.72
CA GLU A 128 3.98 -25.58 21.38
C GLU A 128 2.55 -25.09 21.11
N GLY A 129 2.41 -23.84 20.67
CA GLY A 129 1.14 -23.23 20.31
C GLY A 129 1.16 -22.68 18.90
N ILE A 130 0.18 -23.06 18.09
CA ILE A 130 -0.06 -22.51 16.76
C ILE A 130 -1.50 -22.00 16.74
N LEU A 131 -1.66 -20.67 16.70
CA LEU A 131 -2.93 -19.97 16.72
C LEU A 131 -3.05 -19.13 15.44
N GLU A 132 -3.99 -19.47 14.57
CA GLU A 132 -4.18 -18.78 13.30
C GLU A 132 -5.68 -18.55 13.05
N TYR A 133 -6.08 -17.34 12.67
CA TYR A 133 -7.50 -16.95 12.55
C TYR A 133 -8.33 -17.28 13.79
N ILE A 134 -7.81 -16.94 14.98
CA ILE A 134 -8.55 -17.05 16.23
C ILE A 134 -9.10 -15.68 16.66
N ASN A 135 -10.25 -15.67 17.33
CA ASN A 135 -10.73 -14.54 18.11
C ASN A 135 -10.68 -14.92 19.60
N LEU A 136 -9.84 -14.24 20.39
CA LEU A 136 -9.76 -14.42 21.83
C LEU A 136 -10.22 -13.17 22.55
N SER A 137 -11.29 -13.30 23.33
CA SER A 137 -11.94 -12.16 23.97
C SER A 137 -12.42 -12.39 25.40
N PHE A 138 -12.54 -11.28 26.13
CA PHE A 138 -13.09 -11.20 27.49
C PHE A 138 -12.34 -12.02 28.56
N ALA A 139 -11.10 -12.40 28.28
CA ALA A 139 -10.22 -13.03 29.25
C ALA A 139 -9.63 -11.98 30.22
N GLY A 140 -8.67 -12.37 31.05
CA GLY A 140 -8.05 -11.49 32.03
C GLY A 140 -8.60 -11.66 33.46
N TYR A 141 -9.21 -12.79 33.81
CA TYR A 141 -9.50 -13.13 35.20
C TYR A 141 -8.22 -13.57 35.93
N GLY A 142 -7.46 -12.62 36.49
CA GLY A 142 -6.21 -12.88 37.24
C GLY A 142 -6.24 -12.41 38.71
N GLY A 143 -5.07 -12.45 39.38
CA GLY A 143 -4.84 -11.90 40.72
C GLY A 143 -4.18 -12.87 41.71
N ASP A 144 -4.08 -12.45 42.98
CA ASP A 144 -3.52 -13.25 44.07
C ASP A 144 -4.18 -14.65 44.13
N ASN A 145 -3.40 -15.70 43.87
CA ASN A 145 -3.79 -17.12 43.77
C ASN A 145 -4.45 -17.58 42.45
N TYR A 146 -4.64 -16.72 41.46
CA TYR A 146 -5.38 -17.03 40.22
C TYR A 146 -4.58 -16.86 38.91
N GLY A 147 -3.36 -16.30 38.97
CA GLY A 147 -2.48 -16.11 37.81
C GLY A 147 -2.46 -14.66 37.30
N ASN A 148 -1.85 -14.44 36.14
CA ASN A 148 -1.78 -13.10 35.53
C ASN A 148 -3.09 -12.70 34.87
N TYR A 149 -3.39 -11.39 34.88
CA TYR A 149 -4.48 -10.81 34.09
C TYR A 149 -4.07 -10.82 32.61
N VAL A 150 -4.47 -11.84 31.86
CA VAL A 150 -3.99 -12.05 30.49
C VAL A 150 -5.03 -12.70 29.58
N GLY A 151 -4.94 -12.43 28.28
CA GLY A 151 -5.58 -13.24 27.24
C GLY A 151 -4.78 -14.51 26.94
N ILE A 152 -3.51 -14.34 26.58
CA ILE A 152 -2.58 -15.44 26.29
C ILE A 152 -1.26 -15.22 27.03
N GLU A 153 -0.81 -16.18 27.84
CA GLU A 153 0.50 -16.20 28.50
C GLU A 153 1.40 -17.27 27.88
N ASN A 154 2.65 -16.91 27.59
CA ASN A 154 3.73 -17.83 27.26
C ASN A 154 4.81 -17.82 28.36
N ASP A 155 4.98 -18.96 29.05
CA ASP A 155 5.93 -19.16 30.14
C ASP A 155 6.89 -20.32 29.79
N GLY A 156 7.69 -20.09 28.74
CA GLY A 156 8.76 -21.00 28.30
C GLY A 156 8.36 -21.95 27.16
N GLY A 157 7.26 -21.68 26.45
CA GLY A 157 6.84 -22.40 25.25
C GLY A 157 7.33 -21.75 23.95
N THR A 158 6.98 -22.37 22.83
CA THR A 158 7.10 -21.82 21.46
C THR A 158 5.69 -21.49 20.96
N LEU A 159 5.41 -20.21 20.77
CA LEU A 159 4.07 -19.73 20.43
C LEU A 159 4.08 -18.91 19.14
N GLU A 160 3.22 -19.29 18.21
CA GLU A 160 2.99 -18.62 16.93
C GLU A 160 1.53 -18.18 16.85
N ILE A 161 1.31 -16.88 16.63
CA ILE A 161 -0.01 -16.24 16.50
C ILE A 161 -0.04 -15.50 15.17
N LYS A 162 -1.01 -15.83 14.31
CA LYS A 162 -1.14 -15.28 12.94
C LYS A 162 -2.57 -14.88 12.62
N ASN A 163 -2.77 -13.78 11.89
CA ASN A 163 -4.07 -13.40 11.33
C ASN A 163 -5.22 -13.45 12.36
N SER A 164 -4.96 -13.06 13.61
CA SER A 164 -5.86 -13.32 14.74
C SER A 164 -6.31 -12.03 15.44
N GLU A 165 -7.41 -12.10 16.18
CA GLU A 165 -7.98 -11.00 16.97
C GLU A 165 -7.86 -11.29 18.46
N ILE A 166 -7.11 -10.47 19.20
CA ILE A 166 -6.92 -10.60 20.65
C ILE A 166 -7.44 -9.34 21.33
N ILE A 167 -8.69 -9.39 21.80
CA ILE A 167 -9.46 -8.19 22.16
C ILE A 167 -10.06 -8.24 23.56
N HIS A 168 -10.17 -7.09 24.24
CA HIS A 168 -10.94 -6.97 25.50
C HIS A 168 -10.45 -7.86 26.66
N ASN A 169 -9.13 -8.11 26.79
CA ASN A 169 -8.57 -9.03 27.79
C ASN A 169 -7.96 -8.28 28.99
N TYR A 170 -8.76 -7.44 29.65
CA TYR A 170 -8.34 -6.62 30.79
C TYR A 170 -9.30 -6.75 31.99
N LYS A 171 -8.92 -6.17 33.12
CA LYS A 171 -9.76 -6.02 34.32
C LYS A 171 -9.51 -4.70 35.02
N ILE A 172 -10.52 -4.19 35.73
CA ILE A 172 -10.36 -3.05 36.65
C ILE A 172 -10.32 -3.58 38.08
N VAL A 173 -9.26 -3.25 38.82
CA VAL A 173 -9.00 -3.75 40.18
C VAL A 173 -8.74 -2.60 41.16
N ASN A 174 -8.81 -2.89 42.46
CA ASN A 174 -8.46 -1.92 43.50
C ASN A 174 -6.94 -1.69 43.53
N ASP A 175 -6.51 -0.44 43.67
CA ASP A 175 -5.08 -0.09 43.67
C ASP A 175 -4.36 -0.25 45.02
N GLY A 176 -5.06 -0.74 46.05
CA GLY A 176 -4.56 -0.86 47.42
C GLY A 176 -4.51 0.46 48.19
N GLY A 177 -4.72 1.60 47.51
CA GLY A 177 -4.76 2.96 48.07
C GLY A 177 -6.17 3.55 48.15
N GLY A 178 -7.21 2.76 47.88
CA GLY A 178 -8.61 3.19 47.90
C GLY A 178 -9.15 3.69 46.56
N GLY A 179 -8.39 3.57 45.46
CA GLY A 179 -8.84 3.83 44.10
C GLY A 179 -8.84 2.57 43.23
N THR A 180 -8.97 2.77 41.92
CA THR A 180 -8.97 1.68 40.92
C THR A 180 -7.83 1.86 39.91
N MET A 181 -7.41 0.76 39.29
CA MET A 181 -6.51 0.76 38.13
C MET A 181 -6.98 -0.27 37.10
N THR A 182 -6.70 -0.03 35.82
CA THR A 182 -6.80 -1.04 34.77
C THR A 182 -5.56 -1.94 34.82
N VAL A 183 -5.76 -3.24 34.62
CA VAL A 183 -4.69 -4.25 34.49
C VAL A 183 -5.04 -5.20 33.35
N GLY A 184 -4.03 -5.76 32.71
CA GLY A 184 -4.20 -6.95 31.87
C GLY A 184 -3.57 -6.82 30.49
N SER A 185 -2.97 -7.91 30.04
CA SER A 185 -2.28 -7.97 28.75
C SER A 185 -3.07 -8.82 27.76
N GLY A 186 -3.18 -8.38 26.51
CA GLY A 186 -3.70 -9.24 25.43
C GLY A 186 -2.84 -10.48 25.30
N ILE A 187 -1.54 -10.26 25.09
CA ILE A 187 -0.51 -11.30 25.02
C ILE A 187 0.60 -10.97 26.04
N TYR A 188 1.07 -11.97 26.79
CA TYR A 188 2.17 -11.85 27.73
C TYR A 188 3.22 -12.95 27.51
N ASN A 189 4.38 -12.57 27.00
CA ASN A 189 5.56 -13.43 26.90
C ASN A 189 6.44 -13.26 28.13
N LYS A 190 6.40 -14.23 29.04
CA LYS A 190 7.26 -14.24 30.23
C LYS A 190 8.62 -14.87 29.94
N SER A 191 8.65 -15.90 29.09
CA SER A 191 9.88 -16.53 28.56
C SER A 191 9.53 -17.44 27.37
N GLY A 192 10.54 -17.93 26.65
CA GLY A 192 10.35 -18.78 25.47
C GLY A 192 10.40 -17.98 24.18
N SER A 193 9.81 -18.52 23.10
CA SER A 193 9.76 -17.83 21.80
C SER A 193 8.32 -17.46 21.43
N LEU A 194 8.14 -16.22 20.97
CA LEU A 194 6.85 -15.68 20.54
C LEU A 194 6.95 -15.13 19.11
N GLN A 195 5.98 -15.47 18.26
CA GLN A 195 5.74 -14.79 16.99
C GLN A 195 4.30 -14.31 16.95
N VAL A 196 4.09 -13.03 16.67
CA VAL A 196 2.77 -12.42 16.47
C VAL A 196 2.80 -11.70 15.13
N ILE A 197 2.02 -12.19 14.17
CA ILE A 197 2.08 -11.73 12.77
C ILE A 197 0.68 -11.39 12.26
N ASN A 198 0.54 -10.28 11.55
CA ASN A 198 -0.70 -9.88 10.83
C ASN A 198 -1.97 -9.93 11.69
N SER A 199 -1.87 -9.63 12.98
CA SER A 199 -2.95 -9.79 13.95
C SER A 199 -3.45 -8.45 14.48
N ASN A 200 -4.70 -8.40 14.96
CA ASN A 200 -5.27 -7.23 15.65
C ASN A 200 -5.25 -7.47 17.17
N ILE A 201 -4.60 -6.57 17.91
CA ILE A 201 -4.51 -6.62 19.37
C ILE A 201 -5.12 -5.33 19.93
N GLU A 202 -6.37 -5.43 20.38
CA GLU A 202 -7.20 -4.27 20.62
C GLU A 202 -7.83 -4.23 22.02
N ASP A 203 -8.02 -3.02 22.54
CA ASP A 203 -8.86 -2.76 23.72
C ASP A 203 -8.41 -3.44 25.02
N ASN A 204 -7.11 -3.75 25.15
CA ASN A 204 -6.51 -4.25 26.39
C ASN A 204 -5.95 -3.08 27.24
N HIS A 205 -5.30 -3.37 28.37
CA HIS A 205 -4.47 -2.34 29.04
C HIS A 205 -3.08 -2.28 28.41
N ILE A 206 -2.47 -3.45 28.22
CA ILE A 206 -1.26 -3.64 27.42
C ILE A 206 -1.60 -4.58 26.27
N GLY A 207 -1.28 -4.22 25.03
CA GLY A 207 -1.48 -5.10 23.89
C GLY A 207 -0.59 -6.34 24.00
N ILE A 208 0.72 -6.14 23.90
CA ILE A 208 1.74 -7.19 24.03
C ILE A 208 2.73 -6.83 25.12
N ARG A 209 2.89 -7.72 26.10
CA ARG A 209 3.89 -7.61 27.16
C ARG A 209 4.97 -8.66 26.97
N ILE A 210 6.24 -8.28 27.11
CA ILE A 210 7.40 -9.17 27.06
C ILE A 210 8.24 -8.92 28.31
N ASP A 211 8.49 -9.94 29.09
CA ASP A 211 9.35 -9.90 30.28
C ASP A 211 10.56 -10.86 30.17
N GLY A 212 10.74 -11.51 29.01
CA GLY A 212 11.83 -12.43 28.73
C GLY A 212 11.65 -13.22 27.43
N GLY A 213 12.70 -13.89 26.97
CA GLY A 213 12.68 -14.73 25.75
C GLY A 213 12.81 -13.94 24.44
N SER A 214 12.64 -14.62 23.31
CA SER A 214 12.71 -13.99 21.98
C SER A 214 11.34 -13.72 21.38
N ALA A 215 11.19 -12.59 20.69
CA ALA A 215 9.92 -12.19 20.09
C ALA A 215 10.07 -11.57 18.69
N ILE A 216 9.15 -11.95 17.78
CA ILE A 216 8.96 -11.32 16.48
C ILE A 216 7.52 -10.81 16.41
N ILE A 217 7.36 -9.50 16.27
CA ILE A 217 6.07 -8.81 16.22
C ILE A 217 6.01 -8.10 14.85
N SER A 218 5.28 -8.67 13.89
CA SER A 218 5.29 -8.18 12.50
C SER A 218 3.90 -7.95 11.88
N GLY A 219 3.69 -6.85 11.16
CA GLY A 219 2.45 -6.64 10.38
C GLY A 219 1.18 -6.48 11.21
N ASN A 220 1.28 -6.23 12.53
CA ASN A 220 0.12 -6.22 13.42
C ASN A 220 -0.52 -4.83 13.54
N THR A 221 -1.80 -4.79 13.88
CA THR A 221 -2.45 -3.58 14.39
C THR A 221 -2.58 -3.67 15.90
N LEU A 222 -1.96 -2.75 16.64
CA LEU A 222 -2.07 -2.66 18.10
C LEU A 222 -2.84 -1.39 18.44
N LYS A 223 -4.06 -1.53 18.96
CA LYS A 223 -5.01 -0.42 19.01
C LYS A 223 -5.75 -0.28 20.34
N ASN A 224 -6.01 0.97 20.74
CA ASN A 224 -6.84 1.30 21.91
C ASN A 224 -6.42 0.58 23.21
N ASN A 225 -5.13 0.25 23.35
CA ASN A 225 -4.62 -0.34 24.58
C ASN A 225 -4.36 0.79 25.58
N ILE A 226 -5.31 1.00 26.50
CA ILE A 226 -5.41 2.20 27.33
C ILE A 226 -5.60 1.88 28.82
N ASP A 227 -5.19 2.82 29.67
CA ASP A 227 -5.62 2.87 31.07
C ASP A 227 -7.02 3.47 31.12
N ARG A 228 -8.03 2.62 31.33
CA ARG A 228 -9.46 3.02 31.37
C ARG A 228 -9.84 3.75 32.66
N THR A 229 -8.92 3.85 33.63
CA THR A 229 -9.13 4.67 34.81
C THR A 229 -8.63 6.10 34.64
N GLU A 230 -7.93 6.39 33.53
CA GLU A 230 -7.32 7.69 33.20
C GLU A 230 -6.38 8.22 34.31
N ARG A 231 -5.93 7.35 35.21
CA ARG A 231 -5.23 7.75 36.43
C ARG A 231 -3.73 7.78 36.24
N ARG A 232 -3.20 6.87 35.42
CA ARG A 232 -1.75 6.66 35.24
C ARG A 232 -1.28 6.90 33.82
N ASN A 233 -2.20 6.88 32.84
CA ASN A 233 -1.87 7.03 31.42
C ASN A 233 -0.81 6.02 30.96
N ASP A 234 -0.89 4.78 31.46
CA ASP A 234 0.11 3.71 31.31
C ASP A 234 -0.38 2.52 30.47
N GLY A 235 -1.20 2.78 29.44
CA GLY A 235 -1.60 1.75 28.46
C GLY A 235 -0.64 1.72 27.26
N TYR A 236 -0.24 0.53 26.82
CA TYR A 236 0.81 0.35 25.81
C TYR A 236 0.35 -0.54 24.67
N GLY A 237 0.74 -0.22 23.44
CA GLY A 237 0.74 -1.20 22.35
C GLY A 237 1.71 -2.34 22.67
N LEU A 238 2.98 -2.00 22.91
CA LEU A 238 4.04 -2.94 23.27
C LEU A 238 4.77 -2.53 24.55
N HIS A 239 5.03 -3.50 25.44
CA HIS A 239 5.76 -3.27 26.67
C HIS A 239 6.79 -4.38 26.89
N SER A 240 8.06 -4.10 26.62
CA SER A 240 9.15 -5.09 26.63
C SER A 240 10.24 -4.77 27.66
N TYR A 241 10.55 -5.76 28.48
CA TYR A 241 11.67 -5.80 29.43
C TYR A 241 12.38 -7.16 29.41
N ASN A 242 13.70 -7.18 29.63
CA ASN A 242 14.56 -8.37 29.76
C ASN A 242 14.45 -9.37 28.61
N HIS A 243 14.07 -8.92 27.41
CA HIS A 243 13.99 -9.77 26.23
C HIS A 243 15.37 -10.29 25.81
N ASP A 244 15.45 -11.47 25.21
CA ASP A 244 16.72 -11.99 24.65
C ASP A 244 16.99 -11.37 23.27
N SER A 245 15.94 -11.30 22.43
CA SER A 245 15.92 -10.58 21.16
C SER A 245 14.50 -10.12 20.83
N LEU A 246 14.38 -8.94 20.22
CA LEU A 246 13.10 -8.37 19.85
C LEU A 246 13.16 -7.78 18.45
N THR A 247 12.30 -8.27 17.57
CA THR A 247 12.08 -7.72 16.23
C THR A 247 10.65 -7.19 16.12
N VAL A 248 10.50 -5.92 15.76
CA VAL A 248 9.20 -5.23 15.64
C VAL A 248 9.12 -4.58 14.27
N THR A 249 8.37 -5.14 13.32
CA THR A 249 8.35 -4.66 11.94
C THR A 249 6.94 -4.44 11.40
N ASP A 250 6.73 -3.41 10.59
CA ASP A 250 5.48 -3.20 9.83
C ASP A 250 4.20 -3.15 10.70
N ASN A 251 4.30 -2.75 11.97
CA ASN A 251 3.13 -2.67 12.85
C ASN A 251 2.49 -1.27 12.85
N ILE A 252 1.17 -1.22 13.02
CA ILE A 252 0.39 0.00 13.17
C ILE A 252 -0.04 0.15 14.62
N PHE A 253 0.46 1.19 15.29
CA PHE A 253 0.03 1.59 16.63
C PHE A 253 -0.98 2.73 16.54
N SER A 254 -2.19 2.56 17.10
CA SER A 254 -3.23 3.59 17.04
C SER A 254 -4.10 3.69 18.30
N GLY A 255 -4.34 4.91 18.78
CA GLY A 255 -5.23 5.15 19.93
C GLY A 255 -4.80 4.51 21.26
N ASN A 256 -3.61 3.89 21.35
CA ASN A 256 -3.06 3.45 22.63
C ASN A 256 -2.66 4.69 23.45
N ASN A 257 -2.54 4.54 24.77
CA ASN A 257 -1.98 5.62 25.58
C ASN A 257 -0.51 5.88 25.18
N ARG A 258 0.27 4.84 24.89
CA ARG A 258 1.67 4.92 24.45
C ARG A 258 1.99 3.84 23.41
N THR A 259 2.87 4.14 22.46
CA THR A 259 3.32 3.19 21.43
C THR A 259 3.99 1.98 22.04
N ALA A 260 5.22 2.17 22.51
CA ALA A 260 6.06 1.09 22.95
C ALA A 260 7.09 1.55 23.97
N ILE A 261 7.34 0.72 24.97
CA ILE A 261 8.53 0.80 25.82
C ILE A 261 9.38 -0.45 25.61
N VAL A 262 10.66 -0.24 25.39
CA VAL A 262 11.66 -1.28 25.13
C VAL A 262 12.87 -0.96 25.97
N ASP A 263 13.26 -1.88 26.85
CA ASP A 263 14.48 -1.69 27.62
C ASP A 263 15.74 -1.88 26.79
N ALA A 264 16.80 -1.19 27.19
CA ALA A 264 18.05 -1.18 26.46
C ALA A 264 18.99 -2.34 26.82
N SER A 265 18.44 -3.48 27.27
CA SER A 265 19.24 -4.61 27.76
C SER A 265 19.76 -5.54 26.67
N SER A 266 19.15 -5.48 25.49
CA SER A 266 19.29 -6.50 24.44
C SER A 266 19.02 -5.91 23.05
N GLU A 267 19.31 -6.71 22.01
CA GLU A 267 19.16 -6.29 20.63
C GLU A 267 17.69 -6.07 20.26
N PHE A 268 17.42 -4.86 19.76
CA PHE A 268 16.11 -4.41 19.31
C PHE A 268 16.19 -3.98 17.83
N VAL A 269 15.46 -4.69 16.97
CA VAL A 269 15.40 -4.43 15.52
C VAL A 269 14.00 -3.95 15.17
N HIS A 270 13.90 -2.85 14.43
CA HIS A 270 12.62 -2.33 13.96
C HIS A 270 12.69 -1.66 12.59
N SER A 271 11.58 -1.73 11.85
CA SER A 271 11.39 -1.05 10.57
C SER A 271 9.91 -1.04 10.18
N GLY A 272 9.46 -0.04 9.41
CA GLY A 272 8.10 0.00 8.85
C GLY A 272 6.95 0.23 9.84
N ASN A 273 7.22 0.50 11.12
CA ASN A 273 6.18 0.77 12.11
C ASN A 273 5.61 2.20 12.02
N THR A 274 4.33 2.37 12.32
CA THR A 274 3.67 3.69 12.37
C THR A 274 2.95 3.89 13.69
N SER A 275 2.85 5.14 14.16
CA SER A 275 2.09 5.45 15.38
C SER A 275 1.24 6.69 15.25
N SER A 276 -0.02 6.56 15.67
CA SER A 276 -1.00 7.65 15.88
C SER A 276 -1.54 7.67 17.31
N ASP A 277 -0.76 7.15 18.26
CA ASP A 277 -1.16 6.99 19.66
C ASP A 277 -1.36 8.32 20.40
N LEU A 278 -1.96 8.26 21.58
CA LEU A 278 -2.38 9.47 22.30
C LEU A 278 -1.21 10.28 22.84
N MET A 279 -0.12 9.63 23.23
CA MET A 279 1.14 10.27 23.63
C MET A 279 2.32 9.33 23.42
N ARG A 280 3.55 9.86 23.42
CA ARG A 280 4.79 9.07 23.22
C ARG A 280 4.72 8.17 21.97
N ARG A 281 4.52 8.80 20.81
CA ARG A 281 4.41 8.18 19.48
C ARG A 281 5.76 7.67 18.94
N ALA A 282 6.47 6.89 19.75
CA ALA A 282 7.85 6.48 19.51
C ALA A 282 8.26 5.28 20.38
N PHE A 283 9.43 4.71 20.12
CA PHE A 283 10.02 3.68 20.98
C PHE A 283 10.69 4.32 22.20
N GLN A 284 10.08 4.19 23.37
CA GLN A 284 10.68 4.66 24.62
C GLN A 284 11.78 3.69 25.08
N ILE A 285 12.99 4.21 25.27
CA ILE A 285 14.17 3.45 25.69
C ILE A 285 14.74 4.07 26.97
N GLY A 286 15.10 3.22 27.93
CA GLY A 286 15.74 3.63 29.17
C GLY A 286 16.37 2.47 29.94
N GLY A 287 17.11 2.81 31.00
CA GLY A 287 17.78 1.87 31.89
C GLY A 287 19.31 1.91 31.75
N VAL A 288 19.93 0.79 32.11
CA VAL A 288 21.39 0.61 32.08
C VAL A 288 21.72 -0.41 30.99
N LEU A 289 22.61 -0.06 30.06
CA LEU A 289 23.05 -1.00 29.03
C LEU A 289 23.81 -2.18 29.66
N SER A 290 23.43 -3.40 29.30
CA SER A 290 24.12 -4.65 29.68
C SER A 290 25.04 -5.19 28.59
N GLN A 291 24.91 -4.70 27.36
CA GLN A 291 25.70 -5.08 26.19
C GLN A 291 25.79 -3.92 25.21
N ASP A 292 26.59 -4.09 24.15
CA ASP A 292 26.64 -3.12 23.05
C ASP A 292 25.29 -3.05 22.35
N ILE A 293 24.80 -1.83 22.11
CA ILE A 293 23.51 -1.56 21.47
C ILE A 293 23.74 -0.63 20.28
N THR A 294 22.99 -0.88 19.21
CA THR A 294 22.89 0.02 18.06
C THR A 294 21.47 0.55 17.96
N LEU A 295 21.32 1.86 17.87
CA LEU A 295 20.07 2.51 17.49
C LEU A 295 20.12 2.78 15.98
N SER A 296 19.17 2.21 15.26
CA SER A 296 19.06 2.30 13.80
C SER A 296 17.95 3.27 13.39
N SER A 297 18.12 3.93 12.25
CA SER A 297 17.04 4.71 11.64
C SER A 297 16.07 3.78 10.91
N GLY A 298 14.82 4.23 10.73
CA GLY A 298 13.84 3.40 10.03
C GLY A 298 12.47 4.04 9.93
N ASP A 299 11.75 4.12 11.05
CA ASP A 299 10.30 4.30 11.05
C ASP A 299 9.76 5.26 12.11
N LEU A 300 10.08 5.06 13.40
CA LEU A 300 9.67 5.91 14.52
C LEU A 300 10.89 6.48 15.27
N PRO A 301 10.79 7.68 15.86
CA PRO A 301 11.84 8.20 16.74
C PRO A 301 12.05 7.33 17.99
N TYR A 302 13.18 7.54 18.66
CA TYR A 302 13.40 7.01 20.02
C TYR A 302 13.11 8.09 21.06
N ILE A 303 12.43 7.72 22.14
CA ILE A 303 12.30 8.58 23.33
C ILE A 303 13.26 8.09 24.40
N ILE A 304 14.22 8.92 24.79
CA ILE A 304 15.17 8.60 25.86
C ILE A 304 14.72 9.23 27.16
N GLU A 305 14.33 8.39 28.11
CA GLU A 305 13.99 8.81 29.48
C GLU A 305 15.26 8.97 30.32
N TYR A 306 15.99 7.88 30.52
CA TYR A 306 17.27 7.89 31.23
C TYR A 306 18.09 6.69 30.77
N LEU A 307 19.28 6.94 30.23
CA LEU A 307 20.15 5.88 29.72
C LEU A 307 21.52 5.93 30.37
N VAL A 308 22.04 4.79 30.82
CA VAL A 308 23.40 4.65 31.35
C VAL A 308 24.21 3.73 30.46
N ILE A 309 25.40 4.17 30.06
CA ILE A 309 26.38 3.39 29.28
C ILE A 309 27.56 3.05 30.20
N PRO A 310 27.64 1.83 30.76
CA PRO A 310 28.71 1.45 31.69
C PRO A 310 30.07 1.26 31.00
N ALA A 311 31.11 1.06 31.83
CA ALA A 311 32.46 0.81 31.35
C ALA A 311 32.54 -0.44 30.46
N GLY A 312 33.19 -0.29 29.31
CA GLY A 312 33.38 -1.37 28.32
C GLY A 312 32.19 -1.62 27.38
N ILE A 313 31.09 -0.87 27.52
CA ILE A 313 29.89 -0.96 26.68
C ILE A 313 29.82 0.21 25.70
N THR A 314 29.29 -0.04 24.51
CA THR A 314 29.15 0.92 23.41
C THR A 314 27.68 1.11 23.03
N LEU A 315 27.24 2.37 22.95
CA LEU A 315 26.03 2.77 22.24
C LEU A 315 26.42 3.34 20.88
N ASN A 316 26.00 2.69 19.80
CA ASN A 316 26.11 3.19 18.45
C ASN A 316 24.78 3.86 18.05
N ILE A 317 24.87 5.02 17.41
CA ILE A 317 23.72 5.73 16.83
C ILE A 317 24.02 5.92 15.35
N GLU A 318 23.22 5.27 14.51
CA GLU A 318 23.39 5.24 13.06
C GLU A 318 22.90 6.52 12.37
N PRO A 319 23.31 6.80 11.12
CA PRO A 319 22.79 7.92 10.33
C PRO A 319 21.26 7.97 10.27
N GLY A 320 20.69 9.18 10.35
CA GLY A 320 19.25 9.43 10.25
C GLY A 320 18.45 9.20 11.53
N VAL A 321 19.09 8.74 12.61
CA VAL A 321 18.39 8.48 13.89
C VAL A 321 17.90 9.78 14.52
N ILE A 322 16.65 9.75 15.01
CA ILE A 322 16.01 10.84 15.75
C ILE A 322 15.82 10.42 17.21
N ILE A 323 16.45 11.15 18.12
CA ILE A 323 16.34 10.99 19.56
C ILE A 323 15.56 12.17 20.15
N LYS A 324 14.44 11.85 20.78
CA LYS A 324 13.59 12.74 21.56
C LYS A 324 13.91 12.55 23.04
N MET A 325 14.47 13.57 23.67
CA MET A 325 14.77 13.52 25.09
C MET A 325 13.50 13.83 25.89
N GLU A 326 13.17 12.95 26.83
CA GLU A 326 12.01 13.08 27.71
C GLU A 326 12.09 14.36 28.58
N ASP A 327 10.95 14.85 29.08
CA ASP A 327 10.89 16.15 29.78
C ASP A 327 11.81 16.20 31.02
N ARG A 328 12.20 17.42 31.40
CA ARG A 328 13.07 17.73 32.53
C ARG A 328 12.59 17.19 33.88
N TYR A 329 11.30 16.91 34.03
CA TYR A 329 10.72 16.33 35.25
C TYR A 329 10.88 14.81 35.36
N THR A 330 11.29 14.17 34.26
CA THR A 330 11.39 12.72 34.05
C THR A 330 12.81 12.32 33.65
N ASN A 331 13.79 13.20 33.88
CA ASN A 331 15.23 12.94 33.82
C ASN A 331 15.83 12.62 32.43
N GLY A 332 15.24 13.13 31.33
CA GLY A 332 15.74 13.01 29.95
C GLY A 332 17.26 13.22 29.82
N SER A 333 18.05 12.15 29.92
CA SER A 333 19.52 12.22 29.97
C SER A 333 20.20 10.94 29.51
N ILE A 334 21.43 11.11 29.02
CA ILE A 334 22.35 10.02 28.67
C ILE A 334 23.57 10.16 29.58
N ASN A 335 23.92 9.11 30.30
CA ASN A 335 25.04 9.09 31.23
C ASN A 335 26.07 8.03 30.83
N VAL A 336 27.22 8.47 30.35
CA VAL A 336 28.32 7.62 29.91
C VAL A 336 29.30 7.48 31.07
N GLN A 337 29.43 6.26 31.60
CA GLN A 337 30.17 5.93 32.81
C GLN A 337 31.36 5.02 32.51
N GLY A 338 32.34 5.53 31.75
CA GLY A 338 33.51 4.79 31.29
C GLY A 338 33.28 3.96 30.02
N GLY A 339 32.09 4.07 29.42
CA GLY A 339 31.72 3.43 28.15
C GLY A 339 31.94 4.32 26.92
N ASN A 340 31.35 3.92 25.80
CA ASN A 340 31.47 4.60 24.51
C ASN A 340 30.10 5.07 23.99
N LEU A 341 30.01 6.33 23.57
CA LEU A 341 28.88 6.88 22.82
C LEU A 341 29.37 7.25 21.41
N ILE A 342 28.90 6.55 20.39
CA ILE A 342 29.34 6.76 19.00
C ILE A 342 28.13 7.16 18.16
N ALA A 343 28.06 8.44 17.79
CA ALA A 343 27.02 9.00 16.92
C ALA A 343 27.67 9.51 15.63
N LYS A 344 27.50 8.79 14.52
CA LYS A 344 28.10 9.12 13.23
C LYS A 344 27.03 9.21 12.15
N GLY A 345 26.50 10.41 11.94
CA GLY A 345 25.61 10.71 10.83
C GLY A 345 26.35 10.99 9.53
N THR A 346 25.60 11.36 8.51
CA THR A 346 26.13 11.92 7.26
C THR A 346 25.51 13.29 6.97
N ALA A 347 25.95 13.96 5.90
CA ALA A 347 25.38 15.25 5.50
C ALA A 347 23.88 15.12 5.14
N GLU A 348 23.53 14.01 4.50
CA GLU A 348 22.19 13.63 4.06
C GLU A 348 21.35 13.11 5.23
N ASN A 349 21.93 12.21 6.04
CA ASN A 349 21.26 11.52 7.13
C ASN A 349 21.86 11.92 8.48
N LYS A 350 21.58 13.16 8.89
CA LYS A 350 22.01 13.70 10.19
C LYS A 350 21.35 12.96 11.36
N ILE A 351 22.05 12.91 12.48
CA ILE A 351 21.47 12.45 13.76
C ILE A 351 20.89 13.64 14.48
N TYR A 352 19.66 13.52 14.99
CA TYR A 352 19.00 14.59 15.74
C TYR A 352 18.84 14.20 17.21
N ILE A 353 19.27 15.07 18.12
CA ILE A 353 19.03 14.94 19.57
C ILE A 353 18.29 16.21 20.02
N THR A 354 17.00 16.08 20.28
CA THR A 354 16.11 17.23 20.51
C THR A 354 15.09 16.97 21.62
N SER A 355 14.24 17.96 21.91
CA SER A 355 13.17 17.84 22.90
C SER A 355 12.05 16.93 22.42
N LEU A 356 11.40 16.23 23.36
CA LEU A 356 10.12 15.55 23.11
C LEU A 356 9.04 16.44 22.48
N LYS A 357 9.10 17.76 22.69
CA LYS A 357 8.14 18.77 22.23
C LYS A 357 8.51 19.40 20.88
N ASP A 358 9.56 18.91 20.22
CA ASP A 358 10.06 19.48 18.96
C ASP A 358 9.42 18.80 17.75
N ASP A 359 8.25 19.26 17.34
CA ASP A 359 7.48 18.64 16.24
C ASP A 359 8.17 18.80 14.88
N SER A 360 9.08 19.77 14.77
CA SER A 360 9.80 20.06 13.52
C SER A 360 10.75 18.94 13.09
N ILE A 361 11.08 18.02 14.00
CA ILE A 361 11.99 16.90 13.75
C ILE A 361 11.30 15.61 14.21
N GLY A 362 11.00 14.67 13.29
CA GLY A 362 10.40 13.38 13.64
C GLY A 362 8.94 13.46 14.13
N GLY A 363 8.25 14.57 13.90
CA GLY A 363 6.82 14.76 14.18
C GLY A 363 6.44 14.93 15.65
N ASP A 364 5.13 15.07 15.89
CA ASP A 364 4.48 15.23 17.20
C ASP A 364 4.59 13.95 18.04
N THR A 365 5.71 13.80 18.73
CA THR A 365 6.06 12.59 19.47
C THR A 365 5.43 12.54 20.86
N ASN A 366 5.09 13.69 21.44
CA ASN A 366 4.32 13.84 22.68
C ASN A 366 2.81 13.67 22.48
N GLY A 367 2.31 13.77 21.25
CA GLY A 367 0.91 13.57 20.90
C GLY A 367 -0.02 14.73 21.25
N ASP A 368 0.53 15.92 21.51
CA ASP A 368 -0.26 17.10 21.88
C ASP A 368 -0.55 18.05 20.70
N GLY A 369 -0.20 17.64 19.48
CA GLY A 369 -0.24 18.51 18.30
C GLY A 369 0.66 19.73 18.53
N GLU A 370 0.27 20.88 18.00
CA GLU A 370 1.06 22.12 18.12
C GLU A 370 0.90 22.82 19.49
N LEU A 371 0.43 22.12 20.54
CA LEU A 371 0.11 22.74 21.83
C LEU A 371 1.35 23.15 22.61
N THR A 372 2.46 22.42 22.43
CA THR A 372 3.73 22.74 23.07
C THR A 372 4.84 22.96 22.05
N THR A 373 5.85 23.74 22.44
CA THR A 373 7.00 24.04 21.60
C THR A 373 8.28 23.80 22.38
N PRO A 374 9.38 23.39 21.72
CA PRO A 374 10.63 23.12 22.41
C PRO A 374 11.25 24.43 22.92
N ALA A 375 11.91 24.38 24.08
CA ALA A 375 12.57 25.53 24.69
C ALA A 375 13.91 25.10 25.32
N PRO A 376 14.86 26.03 25.51
CA PRO A 376 16.06 25.72 26.29
C PRO A 376 15.69 25.13 27.65
N ARG A 377 16.45 24.11 28.11
CA ARG A 377 16.15 23.33 29.34
C ARG A 377 14.90 22.44 29.23
N SER A 378 14.50 22.05 28.03
CA SER A 378 13.42 21.08 27.80
C SER A 378 13.79 19.68 28.32
N TRP A 379 15.07 19.33 28.31
CA TRP A 379 15.60 18.07 28.83
C TRP A 379 16.91 18.31 29.57
N ALA A 380 17.43 17.28 30.25
CA ALA A 380 18.55 17.43 31.17
C ALA A 380 19.88 17.68 30.45
N SER A 381 20.69 16.64 30.28
CA SER A 381 22.03 16.75 29.66
C SER A 381 22.56 15.40 29.23
N ILE A 382 23.60 15.41 28.40
CA ILE A 382 24.50 14.29 28.19
C ILE A 382 25.65 14.43 29.19
N PHE A 383 25.84 13.43 30.04
CA PHE A 383 26.90 13.38 31.04
C PHE A 383 27.98 12.42 30.58
N LEU A 384 29.20 12.93 30.41
CA LEU A 384 30.38 12.14 30.04
C LEU A 384 31.31 12.04 31.25
N GLU A 385 31.27 10.93 31.97
CA GLU A 385 32.09 10.71 33.16
C GLU A 385 33.53 10.32 32.80
N ASN A 386 34.40 10.35 33.81
CA ASN A 386 35.80 9.99 33.68
C ASN A 386 36.00 8.61 33.01
N GLY A 387 36.89 8.55 32.02
CA GLY A 387 37.22 7.33 31.28
C GLY A 387 36.27 7.01 30.12
N SER A 388 35.23 7.82 29.89
CA SER A 388 34.31 7.63 28.76
C SER A 388 34.90 8.10 27.43
N ASN A 389 34.38 7.57 26.32
CA ASN A 389 34.65 8.06 24.98
C ASN A 389 33.34 8.49 24.30
N ALA A 390 33.34 9.65 23.65
CA ALA A 390 32.18 10.15 22.91
C ALA A 390 32.62 10.72 21.56
N GLU A 391 31.99 10.27 20.48
CA GLU A 391 32.22 10.76 19.12
C GLU A 391 30.88 11.20 18.52
N MET A 392 30.84 12.43 17.99
CA MET A 392 29.67 13.03 17.36
C MET A 392 30.06 13.62 16.01
N ASP A 393 29.58 13.03 14.91
CA ASP A 393 29.77 13.52 13.54
C ASP A 393 28.40 13.70 12.87
N TYR A 394 28.16 14.84 12.21
CA TYR A 394 26.85 15.19 11.63
C TYR A 394 25.66 15.10 12.61
N VAL A 395 25.87 15.55 13.84
CA VAL A 395 24.84 15.60 14.89
C VAL A 395 24.24 16.99 14.99
N THR A 396 22.92 17.09 15.04
CA THR A 396 22.19 18.30 15.45
C THR A 396 21.64 18.12 16.87
N LEU A 397 22.14 18.90 17.82
CA LEU A 397 21.76 18.81 19.22
C LEU A 397 21.21 20.14 19.74
N GLY A 398 20.04 20.09 20.38
CA GLY A 398 19.42 21.30 20.92
C GLY A 398 18.47 21.12 22.09
N TYR A 399 18.09 22.27 22.68
CA TYR A 399 17.12 22.41 23.78
C TYR A 399 17.52 21.76 25.12
N GLY A 400 18.78 21.34 25.28
CA GLY A 400 19.32 20.77 26.52
C GLY A 400 19.69 21.84 27.56
N GLY A 401 20.18 21.40 28.71
CA GLY A 401 20.70 22.28 29.78
C GLY A 401 19.86 22.35 31.04
N PHE A 402 19.03 21.34 31.33
CA PHE A 402 18.39 21.21 32.64
C PHE A 402 19.22 20.32 33.58
N ASN A 403 19.26 20.62 34.88
CA ASN A 403 19.96 19.78 35.85
C ASN A 403 19.18 19.74 37.17
N TRP A 404 18.73 18.53 37.55
CA TRP A 404 17.88 18.27 38.72
C TRP A 404 18.65 18.25 40.05
N ASN A 405 19.94 17.90 40.04
CA ASN A 405 20.72 17.62 41.25
C ASN A 405 21.31 18.86 41.93
N GLY A 406 20.84 20.06 41.54
CA GLY A 406 21.58 21.29 41.79
C GLY A 406 22.80 21.35 40.88
N GLU A 407 23.09 22.53 40.38
CA GLU A 407 24.19 22.70 39.44
C GLU A 407 25.51 22.32 40.15
N TYR A 408 26.37 21.52 39.50
CA TYR A 408 27.69 21.13 40.01
C TYR A 408 28.53 22.36 40.42
N LEU A 409 28.21 23.50 39.80
CA LEU A 409 28.42 24.86 40.27
C LEU A 409 27.11 25.63 40.19
N THR A 410 26.62 26.21 41.28
CA THR A 410 25.44 27.08 41.25
C THR A 410 25.56 28.13 40.12
N GLY A 411 24.65 28.09 39.16
CA GLY A 411 24.51 28.96 38.00
C GLY A 411 24.83 28.37 36.62
N VAL A 412 25.33 27.12 36.49
CA VAL A 412 25.82 26.62 35.18
C VAL A 412 24.98 25.48 34.60
N ALA A 413 24.19 25.80 33.58
CA ALA A 413 23.48 24.87 32.71
C ALA A 413 24.35 24.46 31.50
N ALA A 414 24.33 23.20 31.08
CA ALA A 414 25.00 22.75 29.87
C ALA A 414 24.29 21.59 29.16
N ALA A 415 24.37 21.54 27.83
CA ALA A 415 23.85 20.39 27.08
C ALA A 415 24.75 19.14 27.22
N ILE A 416 26.06 19.34 27.26
CA ILE A 416 27.05 18.29 27.54
C ILE A 416 27.89 18.68 28.77
N TYR A 417 27.93 17.79 29.77
CA TYR A 417 28.87 17.85 30.89
C TYR A 417 30.02 16.87 30.68
N GLN A 418 31.20 17.40 30.35
CA GLN A 418 32.44 16.65 30.13
C GLN A 418 33.25 16.62 31.43
N ARG A 419 33.29 15.46 32.10
CA ARG A 419 33.89 15.26 33.43
C ARG A 419 35.06 14.25 33.41
N GLY A 420 35.90 14.32 32.38
CA GLY A 420 37.09 13.46 32.24
C GLY A 420 37.03 12.45 31.09
N ALA A 421 36.20 12.70 30.08
CA ALA A 421 36.06 11.84 28.90
C ALA A 421 37.08 12.20 27.79
N ASN A 422 37.07 11.43 26.70
CA ASN A 422 37.57 11.86 25.39
C ASN A 422 36.36 12.19 24.50
N LEU A 423 36.20 13.46 24.13
CA LEU A 423 35.09 13.96 23.31
C LEU A 423 35.60 14.45 21.96
N SER A 424 35.03 13.94 20.87
CA SER A 424 35.28 14.41 19.50
C SER A 424 33.97 14.85 18.85
N ILE A 425 33.96 16.05 18.28
CA ILE A 425 32.82 16.63 17.56
C ILE A 425 33.28 17.11 16.19
N SER A 426 32.60 16.68 15.14
CA SER A 426 32.82 17.14 13.76
C SER A 426 31.51 17.38 13.01
N ASN A 427 31.51 18.30 12.03
CA ASN A 427 30.39 18.54 11.10
C ASN A 427 29.01 18.71 11.78
N SER A 428 28.97 19.21 13.02
CA SER A 428 27.79 19.13 13.88
C SER A 428 27.24 20.52 14.22
N LEU A 429 25.96 20.58 14.60
CA LEU A 429 25.23 21.81 14.94
C LEU A 429 24.67 21.75 16.36
N PHE A 430 25.08 22.71 17.19
CA PHE A 430 24.59 22.89 18.55
C PHE A 430 23.81 24.20 18.65
N LYS A 431 22.51 24.12 18.96
CA LYS A 431 21.63 25.30 18.97
C LYS A 431 20.58 25.24 20.08
N TYR A 432 20.09 26.41 20.50
CA TYR A 432 18.99 26.54 21.47
C TYR A 432 19.20 25.87 22.82
N ASN A 433 20.45 25.57 23.17
CA ASN A 433 20.82 25.03 24.49
C ASN A 433 20.86 26.15 25.53
N SER A 434 20.56 25.82 26.78
CA SER A 434 20.66 26.77 27.89
C SER A 434 22.06 26.77 28.50
N GLY A 435 22.65 27.94 28.67
CA GLY A 435 24.00 28.09 29.23
C GLY A 435 25.07 27.66 28.23
N ALA A 436 25.89 26.67 28.58
CA ALA A 436 26.95 26.17 27.70
C ALA A 436 26.46 25.06 26.78
N ALA A 437 26.92 25.04 25.52
CA ALA A 437 26.81 23.84 24.71
C ALA A 437 27.64 22.70 25.33
N ILE A 438 28.87 23.02 25.74
CA ILE A 438 29.77 22.09 26.41
C ILE A 438 30.37 22.76 27.65
N TYR A 439 30.21 22.09 28.79
CA TYR A 439 30.90 22.43 30.02
C TYR A 439 31.93 21.34 30.35
N GLN A 440 33.21 21.72 30.46
CA GLN A 440 34.33 20.82 30.63
C GLN A 440 35.10 21.05 31.94
N ASP A 441 35.16 20.03 32.79
CA ASP A 441 35.97 20.03 34.02
C ASP A 441 37.35 19.37 33.84
N ALA A 442 37.44 18.32 33.01
CA ALA A 442 38.64 17.53 32.79
C ALA A 442 38.62 16.84 31.41
N GLY A 443 39.57 15.94 31.14
CA GLY A 443 39.57 15.12 29.91
C GLY A 443 40.10 15.83 28.67
N THR A 444 39.73 15.33 27.50
CA THR A 444 40.07 15.91 26.19
C THR A 444 38.82 16.21 25.38
N THR A 445 38.79 17.36 24.70
CA THR A 445 37.74 17.73 23.74
C THR A 445 38.37 18.24 22.45
N THR A 446 37.95 17.66 21.32
CA THR A 446 38.33 18.11 19.97
C THR A 446 37.07 18.48 19.20
N ILE A 447 37.04 19.68 18.62
CA ILE A 447 35.90 20.18 17.85
C ILE A 447 36.43 20.64 16.49
N SER A 448 35.79 20.21 15.41
CA SER A 448 36.14 20.65 14.05
C SER A 448 34.89 20.87 13.19
N LYS A 449 34.94 21.78 12.21
CA LYS A 449 33.90 21.93 11.17
C LYS A 449 32.46 22.03 11.70
N SER A 450 32.28 22.58 12.89
CA SER A 450 30.99 22.54 13.60
C SER A 450 30.47 23.94 13.87
N GLU A 451 29.17 24.07 14.07
CA GLU A 451 28.52 25.34 14.35
C GLU A 451 27.84 25.32 15.71
N PHE A 452 28.04 26.39 16.46
CA PHE A 452 27.45 26.56 17.77
C PHE A 452 26.79 27.93 17.87
N THR A 453 25.57 27.94 18.40
CA THR A 453 24.80 29.14 18.72
C THR A 453 24.19 29.02 20.11
N GLY A 454 24.07 30.14 20.81
CA GLY A 454 23.54 30.18 22.18
C GLY A 454 24.26 31.19 23.06
N ASP A 455 24.41 30.85 24.33
CA ASP A 455 25.05 31.72 25.33
C ASP A 455 26.56 31.42 25.43
N TYR A 456 26.94 30.19 25.79
CA TYR A 456 28.34 29.77 25.84
C TYR A 456 28.59 28.60 24.87
N GLY A 457 29.67 28.66 24.09
CA GLY A 457 30.13 27.53 23.26
C GLY A 457 30.80 26.46 24.12
N LEU A 458 32.08 26.69 24.41
CA LEU A 458 32.86 25.87 25.35
C LEU A 458 33.14 26.66 26.64
N TRP A 459 32.66 26.16 27.78
CA TRP A 459 33.11 26.60 29.10
C TRP A 459 34.07 25.55 29.67
N SER A 460 35.35 25.89 29.84
CA SER A 460 36.36 24.95 30.34
C SER A 460 36.98 25.43 31.66
N ARG A 461 36.96 24.58 32.68
CA ARG A 461 37.68 24.74 33.96
C ARG A 461 39.00 23.97 34.03
N GLY A 462 39.18 22.99 33.14
CA GLY A 462 40.32 22.09 33.10
C GLY A 462 40.24 21.11 31.92
N GLY A 463 41.25 20.25 31.79
CA GLY A 463 41.39 19.35 30.64
C GLY A 463 41.92 20.06 29.38
N ALA A 464 42.30 19.29 28.37
CA ALA A 464 42.76 19.81 27.10
C ALA A 464 41.56 20.05 26.16
N ALA A 465 41.56 21.15 25.42
CA ALA A 465 40.55 21.42 24.42
C ALA A 465 41.16 22.05 23.16
N THR A 466 40.73 21.58 21.99
CA THR A 466 41.09 22.15 20.68
C THR A 466 39.84 22.35 19.85
N ILE A 467 39.72 23.50 19.20
CA ILE A 467 38.61 23.86 18.31
C ILE A 467 39.21 24.44 17.03
N SER A 468 38.79 23.95 15.86
CA SER A 468 39.25 24.49 14.57
C SER A 468 38.16 24.43 13.50
N GLU A 469 38.29 25.23 12.44
CA GLU A 469 37.39 25.23 11.27
C GLU A 469 35.90 25.36 11.63
N SER A 470 35.56 25.95 12.78
CA SER A 470 34.21 25.96 13.35
C SER A 470 33.64 27.37 13.47
N SER A 471 32.33 27.49 13.60
CA SER A 471 31.59 28.74 13.82
C SER A 471 31.11 28.83 15.28
N LEU A 472 31.58 29.84 16.00
CA LEU A 472 31.24 30.11 17.39
C LEU A 472 30.55 31.48 17.49
N VAL A 473 29.29 31.55 17.06
CA VAL A 473 28.48 32.79 17.10
C VAL A 473 27.59 32.75 18.33
N MET A 474 28.04 33.40 19.40
CA MET A 474 27.38 33.36 20.71
C MET A 474 26.90 34.72 21.16
N THR A 475 25.91 34.72 22.03
CA THR A 475 25.48 35.91 22.78
C THR A 475 26.38 36.19 23.99
N GLY A 476 26.98 35.15 24.58
CA GLY A 476 27.99 35.22 25.64
C GLY A 476 29.40 34.95 25.10
N TYR A 477 30.03 33.87 25.56
CA TYR A 477 31.41 33.52 25.22
C TYR A 477 31.47 32.32 24.26
N GLY A 478 32.22 32.45 23.18
CA GLY A 478 32.53 31.33 22.28
C GLY A 478 33.42 30.30 22.99
N VAL A 479 34.46 30.81 23.68
CA VAL A 479 35.31 30.02 24.57
C VAL A 479 35.52 30.79 25.88
N TYR A 480 35.05 30.21 26.98
CA TYR A 480 35.27 30.69 28.33
C TYR A 480 36.23 29.77 29.07
N ASN A 481 37.48 30.20 29.20
CA ASN A 481 38.54 29.48 29.89
C ASN A 481 38.70 29.99 31.33
N GLU A 482 38.33 29.15 32.28
CA GLU A 482 38.42 29.39 33.72
C GLU A 482 39.61 28.63 34.35
N SER A 483 40.39 27.90 33.56
CA SER A 483 41.59 27.21 34.07
C SER A 483 42.62 28.25 34.55
N GLY A 484 43.37 27.91 35.60
CA GLY A 484 44.37 28.82 36.17
C GLY A 484 43.83 30.00 36.98
N LYS A 485 42.50 30.24 37.03
CA LYS A 485 41.93 31.29 37.89
C LYS A 485 42.00 30.89 39.36
N ASP A 486 42.52 31.79 40.20
CA ASP A 486 42.40 31.69 41.66
C ASP A 486 41.01 32.17 42.07
N LEU A 487 40.17 31.24 42.52
CA LEU A 487 38.80 31.54 42.96
C LEU A 487 38.73 31.99 44.43
N GLY A 488 39.87 32.19 45.10
CA GLY A 488 39.92 32.70 46.47
C GLY A 488 39.60 31.66 47.56
N TRP A 489 39.56 30.38 47.20
CA TRP A 489 39.34 29.26 48.13
C TRP A 489 40.64 28.46 48.31
N TRP A 490 41.04 28.26 49.57
CA TRP A 490 42.37 27.76 49.99
C TRP A 490 42.71 26.31 49.60
N TRP A 491 41.83 25.60 48.86
CA TRP A 491 42.01 24.20 48.46
C TRP A 491 41.79 23.92 46.97
N GLU A 492 41.54 24.94 46.13
CA GLU A 492 41.26 24.74 44.70
C GLU A 492 42.22 25.56 43.82
N THR A 493 43.45 25.08 43.62
CA THR A 493 44.34 25.59 42.57
C THR A 493 44.13 24.79 41.29
N ARG A 494 43.56 25.39 40.25
CA ARG A 494 43.37 24.74 38.95
C ARG A 494 44.59 24.98 38.06
N PRO A 495 45.21 23.94 37.45
CA PRO A 495 46.31 24.15 36.53
C PRO A 495 45.84 24.95 35.31
N LEU A 496 46.60 25.97 34.92
CA LEU A 496 46.32 26.74 33.72
C LEU A 496 46.44 25.85 32.48
N GLN A 497 45.43 25.87 31.62
CA GLN A 497 45.41 25.22 30.32
C GLN A 497 45.21 26.29 29.25
N ILE A 498 46.00 26.21 28.18
CA ILE A 498 45.80 27.07 27.00
C ILE A 498 44.90 26.31 26.04
N ILE A 499 43.79 26.91 25.63
CA ILE A 499 42.87 26.33 24.66
C ILE A 499 43.26 26.81 23.27
N ASP A 500 43.48 25.87 22.34
CA ASP A 500 43.75 26.19 20.94
C ASP A 500 42.43 26.29 20.17
N ALA A 501 42.08 27.51 19.76
CA ALA A 501 40.86 27.86 19.05
C ALA A 501 41.17 28.65 17.76
N ARG A 502 42.30 28.34 17.11
CA ARG A 502 42.68 28.94 15.83
C ARG A 502 41.81 28.42 14.68
N ASP A 503 41.77 29.18 13.60
CA ASP A 503 41.06 28.83 12.36
C ASP A 503 39.53 28.71 12.52
N ASN A 504 38.94 29.44 13.47
CA ASN A 504 37.49 29.51 13.70
C ASN A 504 36.88 30.85 13.25
N TRP A 505 35.59 30.82 12.96
CA TRP A 505 34.76 32.00 12.74
C TRP A 505 34.07 32.45 14.03
N TRP A 506 34.13 33.76 14.30
CA TRP A 506 33.65 34.35 15.54
C TRP A 506 32.49 35.33 15.32
N GLY A 507 31.81 35.27 14.17
CA GLY A 507 30.73 36.21 13.84
C GLY A 507 31.19 37.56 13.29
N SER A 508 32.50 37.81 13.20
CA SER A 508 33.06 39.04 12.64
C SER A 508 34.38 38.81 11.91
N ALA A 509 34.58 39.57 10.83
CA ALA A 509 35.78 39.55 9.99
C ALA A 509 37.04 40.10 10.68
N ASP A 510 36.88 40.86 11.76
CA ASP A 510 37.98 41.35 12.61
C ASP A 510 38.31 40.44 13.81
N GLY A 511 37.64 39.27 13.90
CA GLY A 511 37.93 38.24 14.89
C GLY A 511 37.17 38.40 16.22
N PRO A 512 37.50 37.58 17.22
CA PRO A 512 36.78 37.57 18.50
C PRO A 512 37.13 38.78 19.37
N ASN A 513 36.20 39.14 20.26
CA ASN A 513 36.43 40.15 21.28
C ASN A 513 37.08 39.52 22.52
N ASN A 514 38.41 39.66 22.66
CA ASN A 514 39.08 39.33 23.93
C ASN A 514 38.80 40.42 24.97
N THR A 515 37.94 40.11 25.94
CA THR A 515 37.47 41.04 26.98
C THR A 515 38.49 41.35 28.07
N TYR A 516 39.63 40.64 28.09
CA TYR A 516 40.71 40.80 29.08
C TYR A 516 41.95 41.49 28.51
N ALA A 517 41.99 41.69 27.18
CA ALA A 517 42.97 42.59 26.59
C ALA A 517 42.65 44.03 27.00
N GLY A 518 43.68 44.85 27.29
CA GLY A 518 43.52 46.27 27.65
C GLY A 518 42.82 47.12 26.58
N THR A 519 42.64 46.58 25.38
CA THR A 519 41.78 47.07 24.30
C THR A 519 41.17 45.85 23.59
N PRO A 520 39.84 45.84 23.31
CA PRO A 520 39.20 44.77 22.55
C PRO A 520 39.89 44.51 21.22
N THR A 521 40.08 43.23 20.87
CA THR A 521 40.88 42.79 19.72
C THR A 521 40.09 42.67 18.40
N GLY A 522 38.76 42.63 18.49
CA GLY A 522 37.79 42.49 17.39
C GLY A 522 36.35 42.69 17.91
N SER A 523 35.36 42.59 17.02
CA SER A 523 33.93 42.81 17.30
C SER A 523 33.07 41.56 17.28
N GLY A 524 33.67 40.39 17.02
CA GLY A 524 33.01 39.09 17.10
C GLY A 524 32.71 38.64 18.54
N THR A 525 32.26 37.39 18.65
CA THR A 525 31.95 36.68 19.90
C THR A 525 33.06 36.83 20.95
N MET A 526 32.67 36.94 22.23
CA MET A 526 33.61 37.12 23.33
C MET A 526 34.45 35.87 23.61
N ILE A 527 35.70 36.08 24.02
CA ILE A 527 36.60 35.05 24.56
C ILE A 527 37.30 35.58 25.82
N THR A 528 37.75 34.67 26.68
CA THR A 528 38.61 35.00 27.83
C THR A 528 40.10 34.98 27.47
N ASP A 529 40.95 35.36 28.42
CA ASP A 529 42.40 35.08 28.35
C ASP A 529 42.71 33.59 28.21
N ASN A 530 43.94 33.29 27.76
CA ASN A 530 44.48 31.94 27.57
C ASN A 530 43.74 31.10 26.51
N VAL A 531 43.21 31.77 25.49
CA VAL A 531 42.67 31.17 24.26
C VAL A 531 43.55 31.61 23.10
N LEU A 532 44.09 30.67 22.33
CA LEU A 532 44.80 30.96 21.08
C LEU A 532 43.77 31.03 19.96
N TYR A 533 43.57 32.20 19.36
CA TYR A 533 42.52 32.39 18.34
C TYR A 533 43.07 32.99 17.04
N THR A 534 44.37 33.27 16.94
CA THR A 534 45.02 33.79 15.73
C THR A 534 45.89 32.72 15.07
N PRO A 535 45.74 32.44 13.77
CA PRO A 535 44.77 33.04 12.83
C PRO A 535 43.31 32.66 13.14
N PHE A 536 42.37 33.48 12.68
CA PHE A 536 40.92 33.23 12.68
C PHE A 536 40.37 33.38 11.26
N LEU A 537 39.19 32.82 11.01
CA LEU A 537 38.48 32.99 9.74
C LEU A 537 37.94 34.42 9.64
N THR A 538 38.17 35.08 8.51
CA THR A 538 37.65 36.45 8.22
C THR A 538 36.33 36.43 7.48
N VAL A 539 35.91 35.25 7.01
CA VAL A 539 34.60 34.95 6.46
C VAL A 539 34.27 33.53 6.90
N TRP A 540 33.04 33.31 7.36
CA TRP A 540 32.53 31.94 7.46
C TRP A 540 32.27 31.47 6.04
N PRO A 541 32.96 30.43 5.52
CA PRO A 541 32.51 29.83 4.28
C PRO A 541 31.03 29.47 4.47
N PRO A 542 30.15 29.73 3.49
CA PRO A 542 28.84 29.11 3.54
C PRO A 542 29.11 27.63 3.79
N VAL A 543 28.51 27.07 4.85
CA VAL A 543 28.43 25.62 4.96
C VAL A 543 27.87 25.20 3.61
N VAL A 544 28.69 24.55 2.79
CA VAL A 544 28.16 23.85 1.63
C VAL A 544 27.48 22.64 2.24
N ILE A 545 26.28 22.87 2.75
CA ILE A 545 25.25 21.87 2.68
C ILE A 545 24.97 21.83 1.19
N GLU A 546 25.53 20.86 0.48
CA GLU A 546 24.83 20.43 -0.71
C GLU A 546 23.54 19.81 -0.18
N GLU A 547 22.47 20.61 -0.12
CA GLU A 547 21.12 20.06 -0.05
C GLU A 547 20.94 19.28 -1.36
N PRO A 548 20.66 17.96 -1.36
CA PRO A 548 19.98 17.40 -2.50
C PRO A 548 18.59 18.01 -2.54
N THR A 549 18.46 19.08 -3.34
CA THR A 549 17.20 19.62 -3.84
C THR A 549 16.64 18.58 -4.81
N ILE A 550 15.64 17.81 -4.37
CA ILE A 550 14.88 16.80 -5.13
C ILE A 550 14.80 17.10 -6.64
N ASN A 551 14.93 16.09 -7.49
CA ASN A 551 14.79 16.28 -8.94
C ASN A 551 13.30 16.19 -9.36
N PRO A 552 12.91 16.74 -10.53
CA PRO A 552 11.61 16.44 -11.10
C PRO A 552 11.47 14.93 -11.40
N VAL A 553 10.34 14.33 -11.00
CA VAL A 553 10.05 12.91 -11.20
C VAL A 553 9.16 12.68 -12.43
N ILE A 554 9.42 11.60 -13.16
CA ILE A 554 8.60 11.12 -14.28
C ILE A 554 8.10 9.71 -14.01
N ILE A 555 6.78 9.53 -13.96
CA ILE A 555 6.13 8.22 -13.87
C ILE A 555 5.95 7.64 -15.27
N ILE A 556 6.48 6.43 -15.48
CA ILE A 556 6.46 5.71 -16.75
C ILE A 556 5.58 4.46 -16.60
N PRO A 557 4.42 4.43 -17.28
CA PRO A 557 3.49 3.32 -17.15
C PRO A 557 3.94 2.06 -17.90
N GLY A 558 3.31 0.93 -17.59
CA GLY A 558 3.48 -0.35 -18.25
C GLY A 558 2.61 -0.51 -19.49
N ILE A 559 2.55 -1.74 -20.01
CA ILE A 559 1.62 -2.10 -21.09
C ILE A 559 0.18 -1.82 -20.64
N MET A 560 -0.65 -1.26 -21.53
CA MET A 560 -2.02 -0.79 -21.23
C MET A 560 -2.15 0.34 -20.22
N GLY A 561 -1.06 0.85 -19.62
CA GLY A 561 -1.11 1.98 -18.70
C GLY A 561 -1.27 3.35 -19.38
N SER A 562 -1.79 3.40 -20.61
CA SER A 562 -2.11 4.65 -21.32
C SER A 562 -3.28 4.50 -22.27
N ALA A 563 -4.14 5.52 -22.32
CA ALA A 563 -5.29 5.59 -23.20
C ALA A 563 -5.45 6.99 -23.81
N LYS A 564 -6.03 7.08 -25.01
CA LYS A 564 -6.32 8.38 -25.66
C LYS A 564 -7.66 8.94 -25.21
N LYS A 565 -7.67 10.22 -24.82
CA LYS A 565 -8.87 11.05 -24.69
C LYS A 565 -8.80 12.20 -25.68
N ASN A 566 -9.75 12.28 -26.62
CA ASN A 566 -9.78 13.29 -27.68
C ASN A 566 -8.42 13.45 -28.40
N GLY A 567 -7.77 12.32 -28.70
CA GLY A 567 -6.47 12.26 -29.38
C GLY A 567 -5.24 12.52 -28.50
N GLN A 568 -5.39 12.87 -27.21
CA GLN A 568 -4.28 13.07 -26.27
C GLN A 568 -4.09 11.84 -25.37
N TRP A 569 -2.85 11.45 -25.13
CA TRP A 569 -2.53 10.33 -24.23
C TRP A 569 -2.65 10.74 -22.77
N LEU A 570 -3.38 9.93 -22.00
CA LEU A 570 -3.49 10.02 -20.54
C LEU A 570 -2.90 8.77 -19.91
N ILE A 571 -2.31 8.91 -18.73
CA ILE A 571 -1.82 7.77 -17.94
C ILE A 571 -3.02 7.04 -17.33
N ASP A 572 -3.10 5.75 -17.61
CA ASP A 572 -4.10 4.78 -17.17
C ASP A 572 -5.43 5.32 -16.59
N PRO A 573 -6.28 5.96 -17.40
CA PRO A 573 -7.58 6.43 -16.92
C PRO A 573 -8.63 5.30 -16.84
N ILE A 574 -8.24 4.05 -17.10
CA ILE A 574 -9.17 2.91 -17.16
C ILE A 574 -9.04 2.04 -15.92
N LEU A 575 -7.82 1.67 -15.55
CA LEU A 575 -7.55 0.81 -14.40
C LEU A 575 -7.08 1.60 -13.17
N HIS A 576 -6.78 2.91 -13.30
CA HIS A 576 -6.38 3.77 -12.17
C HIS A 576 -5.17 3.24 -11.39
N THR A 577 -4.27 2.49 -12.05
CA THR A 577 -3.09 1.85 -11.45
C THR A 577 -2.13 2.84 -10.79
N TYR A 578 -2.08 4.08 -11.28
CA TYR A 578 -1.09 5.10 -10.86
C TYR A 578 -1.69 6.23 -10.02
N ASP A 579 -3.02 6.26 -9.85
CA ASP A 579 -3.71 7.40 -9.23
C ASP A 579 -3.26 7.59 -7.78
N ASP A 580 -3.15 6.50 -7.02
CA ASP A 580 -2.74 6.52 -5.63
C ASP A 580 -1.26 6.87 -5.45
N LEU A 581 -0.39 6.41 -6.35
CA LEU A 581 1.03 6.83 -6.36
C LEU A 581 1.13 8.34 -6.61
N ILE A 582 0.44 8.84 -7.62
CA ILE A 582 0.44 10.27 -7.97
C ILE A 582 -0.13 11.09 -6.81
N ALA A 583 -1.25 10.67 -6.24
CA ALA A 583 -1.89 11.34 -5.11
C ALA A 583 -1.00 11.34 -3.87
N THR A 584 -0.29 10.24 -3.60
CA THR A 584 0.69 10.15 -2.51
C THR A 584 1.85 11.11 -2.74
N LEU A 585 2.43 11.17 -3.94
CA LEU A 585 3.49 12.14 -4.23
C LEU A 585 2.99 13.59 -4.07
N GLU A 586 1.78 13.89 -4.56
CA GLU A 586 1.16 15.22 -4.39
C GLU A 586 0.94 15.57 -2.92
N ALA A 587 0.41 14.64 -2.13
CA ALA A 587 0.20 14.83 -0.69
C ALA A 587 1.50 15.11 0.08
N ASN A 588 2.64 14.71 -0.48
CA ASN A 588 3.96 14.88 0.13
C ASN A 588 4.84 15.94 -0.56
N GLY A 589 4.23 16.88 -1.30
CA GLY A 589 4.91 18.10 -1.75
C GLY A 589 5.37 18.09 -3.22
N TYR A 590 5.06 17.05 -3.98
CA TYR A 590 5.12 17.14 -5.44
C TYR A 590 3.91 17.90 -6.00
N GLU A 591 4.09 18.51 -7.17
CA GLU A 591 3.11 19.27 -7.91
C GLU A 591 3.12 18.85 -9.38
N LYS A 592 1.95 18.45 -9.89
CA LYS A 592 1.76 18.07 -11.30
C LYS A 592 2.22 19.17 -12.25
N GLU A 593 2.87 18.76 -13.33
CA GLU A 593 3.39 19.61 -14.40
C GLU A 593 4.43 20.66 -13.94
N LYS A 594 4.98 20.50 -12.73
CA LYS A 594 6.05 21.34 -12.19
C LYS A 594 7.28 20.53 -11.83
N ASN A 595 7.10 19.56 -10.93
CA ASN A 595 8.14 18.63 -10.49
C ASN A 595 7.63 17.17 -10.47
N LEU A 596 6.35 16.93 -10.73
CA LEU A 596 5.78 15.60 -10.97
C LEU A 596 5.15 15.55 -12.35
N PHE A 597 5.64 14.61 -13.16
CA PHE A 597 5.22 14.44 -14.53
C PHE A 597 4.86 12.98 -14.82
N THR A 598 3.96 12.78 -15.76
CA THR A 598 3.63 11.45 -16.29
C THR A 598 4.09 11.33 -17.72
N PHE A 599 4.44 10.12 -18.16
CA PHE A 599 4.83 9.84 -19.53
C PHE A 599 3.92 8.76 -20.15
N PRO A 600 2.65 9.06 -20.46
CA PRO A 600 1.81 8.13 -21.20
C PRO A 600 2.25 8.04 -22.67
N TYR A 601 2.15 6.85 -23.26
CA TYR A 601 2.66 6.58 -24.61
C TYR A 601 1.84 5.50 -25.34
N GLU A 602 2.08 5.37 -26.66
CA GLU A 602 1.52 4.30 -27.48
C GLU A 602 2.23 2.98 -27.16
N TRP A 603 1.68 2.21 -26.21
CA TRP A 603 2.32 1.01 -25.67
C TRP A 603 2.33 -0.18 -26.63
N ARG A 604 1.63 -0.14 -27.77
CA ARG A 604 1.74 -1.20 -28.81
C ARG A 604 3.04 -1.10 -29.62
N ASP A 605 3.61 0.09 -29.71
CA ASP A 605 4.83 0.33 -30.48
C ASP A 605 6.06 -0.24 -29.78
N SER A 606 7.18 -0.31 -30.50
CA SER A 606 8.45 -0.80 -29.95
C SER A 606 8.96 0.05 -28.79
N ASN A 607 9.44 -0.60 -27.72
CA ASN A 607 10.09 0.04 -26.58
C ASN A 607 11.32 0.89 -26.98
N ILE A 608 11.98 0.57 -28.10
CA ILE A 608 13.08 1.39 -28.66
C ILE A 608 12.56 2.73 -29.18
N LEU A 609 11.41 2.73 -29.86
CA LEU A 609 10.78 3.96 -30.31
C LEU A 609 10.30 4.78 -29.12
N THR A 610 9.67 4.13 -28.14
CA THR A 610 9.20 4.78 -26.91
C THR A 610 10.36 5.37 -26.08
N ALA A 611 11.51 4.72 -26.01
CA ALA A 611 12.69 5.28 -25.33
C ALA A 611 13.17 6.59 -25.97
N ASN A 612 13.05 6.74 -27.30
CA ASN A 612 13.32 8.01 -27.98
C ASN A 612 12.27 9.09 -27.64
N LEU A 613 11.02 8.70 -27.42
CA LEU A 613 9.98 9.61 -26.94
C LEU A 613 10.24 10.02 -25.49
N LEU A 614 10.70 9.09 -24.64
CA LEU A 614 11.09 9.37 -23.26
C LEU A 614 12.22 10.40 -23.20
N LYS A 615 13.25 10.26 -24.04
CA LYS A 615 14.30 11.27 -24.20
C LYS A 615 13.74 12.68 -24.45
N ASN A 616 12.78 12.80 -25.36
CA ASN A 616 12.15 14.09 -25.67
C ASN A 616 11.29 14.59 -24.50
N LYS A 617 10.60 13.70 -23.78
CA LYS A 617 9.84 14.04 -22.57
C LYS A 617 10.77 14.55 -21.47
N ILE A 618 11.91 13.89 -21.21
CA ILE A 618 12.90 14.32 -20.22
C ILE A 618 13.42 15.72 -20.57
N ALA A 619 13.78 15.98 -21.83
CA ALA A 619 14.20 17.30 -22.27
C ALA A 619 13.12 18.38 -22.04
N SER A 620 11.85 18.04 -22.31
CA SER A 620 10.71 18.92 -22.04
C SER A 620 10.49 19.17 -20.55
N VAL A 621 10.61 18.13 -19.71
CA VAL A 621 10.49 18.23 -18.25
C VAL A 621 11.58 19.11 -17.65
N VAL A 622 12.83 18.90 -18.05
CA VAL A 622 13.96 19.75 -17.65
C VAL A 622 13.67 21.21 -18.02
N GLN A 623 13.24 21.46 -19.26
CA GLN A 623 12.89 22.82 -19.70
C GLN A 623 11.75 23.44 -18.88
N GLN A 624 10.69 22.68 -18.61
CA GLN A 624 9.53 23.14 -17.84
C GLN A 624 9.90 23.41 -16.38
N CYS A 625 10.61 22.49 -15.73
CA CYS A 625 11.11 22.64 -14.37
C CYS A 625 12.02 23.87 -14.25
N THR A 626 13.02 24.02 -15.13
CA THR A 626 13.91 25.20 -15.15
C THR A 626 13.11 26.50 -15.31
N SER A 627 12.06 26.49 -16.13
CA SER A 627 11.20 27.66 -16.34
C SER A 627 10.32 27.98 -15.13
N ALA A 628 9.92 26.97 -14.36
CA ALA A 628 9.13 27.12 -13.14
C ALA A 628 9.93 27.77 -11.98
N ASN A 629 11.27 27.67 -12.02
CA ASN A 629 12.20 28.31 -11.07
C ASN A 629 11.84 28.03 -9.60
N LEU A 630 11.66 26.74 -9.28
CA LEU A 630 11.34 26.28 -7.92
C LEU A 630 12.60 26.28 -7.04
N PRO A 631 12.55 26.85 -5.82
CA PRO A 631 13.74 27.08 -4.99
C PRO A 631 14.40 25.79 -4.47
N ASP A 632 13.65 24.69 -4.38
CA ASP A 632 14.07 23.45 -3.74
C ASP A 632 14.18 22.26 -4.71
N ILE A 633 14.17 22.51 -6.04
CA ILE A 633 14.21 21.47 -7.09
C ILE A 633 15.47 21.61 -7.96
N ASN A 634 16.24 20.52 -8.12
CA ASN A 634 17.31 20.48 -9.11
C ASN A 634 16.77 20.08 -10.48
N CYS A 635 16.55 21.06 -11.35
CA CYS A 635 16.02 20.81 -12.69
C CYS A 635 17.05 20.32 -13.72
N ASN A 636 18.29 19.99 -13.34
CA ASN A 636 19.32 19.56 -14.30
C ASN A 636 19.15 18.10 -14.77
N LYS A 637 18.51 17.28 -13.93
CA LYS A 637 18.23 15.86 -14.19
C LYS A 637 16.80 15.55 -13.79
N VAL A 638 16.37 14.32 -14.06
CA VAL A 638 15.07 13.79 -13.62
C VAL A 638 15.26 12.50 -12.85
N ASP A 639 14.28 12.18 -12.01
CA ASP A 639 14.10 10.85 -11.44
C ASP A 639 13.02 10.10 -12.22
N LEU A 640 13.22 8.80 -12.43
CA LEU A 640 12.30 7.96 -13.19
C LEU A 640 11.69 6.89 -12.28
N VAL A 641 10.36 6.82 -12.24
CA VAL A 641 9.61 5.73 -11.60
C VAL A 641 8.92 4.94 -12.68
N ALA A 642 9.40 3.72 -12.93
CA ALA A 642 9.02 2.96 -14.10
C ALA A 642 8.39 1.61 -13.72
N HIS A 643 7.12 1.43 -14.11
CA HIS A 643 6.35 0.23 -13.79
C HIS A 643 6.33 -0.77 -14.96
N SER A 644 6.50 -2.06 -14.66
CA SER A 644 6.32 -3.14 -15.62
C SER A 644 7.15 -2.93 -16.90
N MET A 645 6.53 -3.00 -18.08
CA MET A 645 7.17 -2.71 -19.37
C MET A 645 7.79 -1.31 -19.46
N GLY A 646 7.26 -0.33 -18.71
CA GLY A 646 7.83 1.02 -18.62
C GLY A 646 9.27 1.03 -18.11
N GLY A 647 9.61 0.07 -17.23
CA GLY A 647 10.99 -0.15 -16.80
C GLY A 647 11.91 -0.54 -17.95
N LEU A 648 11.44 -1.36 -18.89
CA LEU A 648 12.21 -1.70 -20.08
C LEU A 648 12.42 -0.51 -21.01
N VAL A 649 11.46 0.41 -21.10
CA VAL A 649 11.58 1.67 -21.85
C VAL A 649 12.65 2.56 -21.22
N ALA A 650 12.62 2.73 -19.89
CA ALA A 650 13.63 3.50 -19.16
C ALA A 650 15.03 2.88 -19.29
N ARG A 651 15.11 1.55 -19.17
CA ARG A 651 16.34 0.76 -19.31
C ARG A 651 16.95 0.91 -20.70
N GLU A 652 16.12 0.83 -21.75
CA GLU A 652 16.55 1.10 -23.14
C GLU A 652 17.09 2.51 -23.31
N TYR A 653 16.40 3.54 -22.79
CA TYR A 653 16.89 4.92 -22.90
C TYR A 653 18.28 5.08 -22.27
N VAL A 654 18.44 4.64 -21.02
CA VAL A 654 19.68 4.79 -20.24
C VAL A 654 20.83 3.98 -20.81
N GLN A 655 20.56 2.76 -21.31
CA GLN A 655 21.59 1.89 -21.87
C GLN A 655 21.91 2.19 -23.34
N SER A 656 21.08 3.01 -24.01
CA SER A 656 21.32 3.39 -25.40
C SER A 656 22.48 4.38 -25.54
N GLY A 657 23.06 4.44 -26.74
CA GLY A 657 24.01 5.50 -27.10
C GLY A 657 23.40 6.91 -27.20
N GLN A 658 22.10 7.06 -26.89
CA GLN A 658 21.41 8.35 -26.87
C GLN A 658 21.25 8.94 -25.47
N TYR A 659 21.64 8.21 -24.42
CA TYR A 659 21.55 8.69 -23.05
C TYR A 659 22.37 9.97 -22.87
N GLN A 660 21.75 11.01 -22.33
CA GLN A 660 22.35 12.35 -22.22
C GLN A 660 22.85 12.68 -20.81
N ASN A 661 23.04 11.67 -19.95
CA ASN A 661 23.42 11.86 -18.54
C ASN A 661 22.44 12.76 -17.75
N ASN A 662 21.15 12.65 -18.07
CA ASN A 662 20.08 13.52 -17.57
C ASN A 662 19.08 12.78 -16.66
N VAL A 663 19.43 11.58 -16.19
CA VAL A 663 18.70 10.82 -15.16
C VAL A 663 19.57 10.74 -13.93
N ASP A 664 18.98 10.96 -12.75
CA ASP A 664 19.69 10.91 -11.47
C ASP A 664 19.35 9.63 -10.69
N GLN A 665 18.06 9.33 -10.57
CA GLN A 665 17.56 8.09 -10.00
C GLN A 665 16.64 7.33 -10.96
N LEU A 666 16.66 6.00 -10.88
CA LEU A 666 15.75 5.11 -11.61
C LEU A 666 15.21 4.04 -10.66
N ILE A 667 13.91 4.08 -10.43
CA ILE A 667 13.16 3.12 -9.62
C ILE A 667 12.36 2.22 -10.56
N PHE A 668 12.65 0.93 -10.53
CA PHE A 668 11.87 -0.09 -11.23
C PHE A 668 10.79 -0.66 -10.31
N LEU A 669 9.58 -0.85 -10.82
CA LEU A 669 8.47 -1.52 -10.12
C LEU A 669 8.05 -2.74 -10.95
N GLY A 670 8.27 -3.95 -10.45
CA GLY A 670 7.83 -5.20 -11.11
C GLY A 670 8.32 -5.34 -12.57
N THR A 671 9.49 -4.78 -12.90
CA THR A 671 9.95 -4.73 -14.30
C THR A 671 10.40 -6.12 -14.75
N PRO A 672 9.88 -6.65 -15.89
CA PRO A 672 10.29 -7.97 -16.40
C PRO A 672 11.66 -7.90 -17.08
N HIS A 673 12.73 -7.71 -16.30
CA HIS A 673 14.10 -7.54 -16.80
C HIS A 673 14.59 -8.71 -17.66
N LYS A 674 14.00 -9.90 -17.47
CA LYS A 674 14.29 -11.11 -18.26
C LYS A 674 13.08 -11.62 -19.06
N GLY A 675 12.00 -10.84 -19.14
CA GLY A 675 10.73 -11.13 -19.81
C GLY A 675 9.72 -11.93 -18.97
N SER A 676 8.47 -12.03 -19.43
CA SER A 676 7.39 -12.74 -18.72
C SER A 676 6.85 -13.90 -19.56
N PRO A 677 6.77 -15.14 -19.02
CA PRO A 677 6.19 -16.28 -19.72
C PRO A 677 4.74 -16.04 -20.17
N LYS A 678 4.01 -15.13 -19.50
CA LYS A 678 2.65 -14.73 -19.88
C LYS A 678 2.57 -14.18 -21.32
N ALA A 679 3.62 -13.49 -21.80
CA ALA A 679 3.70 -12.95 -23.16
C ALA A 679 3.71 -14.04 -24.25
N TYR A 680 4.15 -15.26 -23.93
CA TYR A 680 4.14 -16.40 -24.87
C TYR A 680 2.72 -16.75 -25.33
N LEU A 681 1.74 -16.73 -24.42
CA LEU A 681 0.34 -17.06 -24.74
C LEU A 681 -0.25 -16.09 -25.77
N GLN A 682 0.06 -14.80 -25.61
CA GLN A 682 -0.40 -13.75 -26.52
C GLN A 682 0.32 -13.82 -27.87
N TRP A 683 1.65 -13.95 -27.83
CA TRP A 683 2.47 -13.98 -29.04
C TRP A 683 2.21 -15.23 -29.88
N GLU A 684 2.20 -16.43 -29.30
CA GLU A 684 2.09 -17.66 -30.09
C GLU A 684 0.64 -18.07 -30.39
N GLY A 685 -0.30 -17.69 -29.51
CA GLY A 685 -1.69 -18.17 -29.56
C GLY A 685 -2.75 -17.09 -29.74
N GLY A 686 -2.39 -15.81 -29.60
CA GLY A 686 -3.39 -14.74 -29.45
C GLY A 686 -4.32 -15.00 -28.26
N ALA A 687 -3.81 -15.63 -27.21
CA ALA A 687 -4.56 -16.08 -26.04
C ALA A 687 -4.01 -15.49 -24.74
N SER A 688 -4.76 -15.61 -23.66
CA SER A 688 -4.37 -15.13 -22.34
C SER A 688 -4.47 -16.24 -21.29
N ASP A 689 -3.91 -15.97 -20.12
CA ASP A 689 -4.23 -16.72 -18.91
C ASP A 689 -5.69 -16.44 -18.48
N ARG A 690 -6.18 -17.15 -17.46
CA ARG A 690 -7.58 -17.11 -17.01
C ARG A 690 -7.83 -16.24 -15.78
N ASP A 691 -6.81 -15.52 -15.28
CA ASP A 691 -7.00 -14.50 -14.25
C ASP A 691 -7.75 -13.26 -14.79
N ALA A 692 -8.39 -12.51 -13.90
CA ALA A 692 -9.21 -11.34 -14.24
C ALA A 692 -8.50 -10.32 -15.14
N ALA A 693 -7.27 -9.95 -14.78
CA ALA A 693 -6.48 -8.98 -15.52
C ALA A 693 -6.16 -9.50 -16.93
N SER A 694 -5.84 -10.79 -17.06
CA SER A 694 -5.67 -11.44 -18.37
C SER A 694 -6.95 -11.45 -19.20
N LEU A 695 -8.09 -11.76 -18.59
CA LEU A 695 -9.39 -11.77 -19.26
C LEU A 695 -9.77 -10.36 -19.75
N PHE A 696 -9.48 -9.33 -18.95
CA PHE A 696 -9.63 -7.93 -19.34
C PHE A 696 -8.78 -7.59 -20.56
N VAL A 697 -7.47 -7.86 -20.50
CA VAL A 697 -6.54 -7.60 -21.61
C VAL A 697 -7.00 -8.31 -22.88
N ASN A 698 -7.39 -9.58 -22.77
CA ASN A 698 -7.83 -10.37 -23.92
C ASN A 698 -9.15 -9.88 -24.52
N THR A 699 -10.10 -9.46 -23.68
CA THR A 699 -11.38 -8.89 -24.13
C THR A 699 -11.15 -7.56 -24.85
N TYR A 700 -10.31 -6.70 -24.28
CA TYR A 700 -9.92 -5.43 -24.89
C TYR A 700 -9.25 -5.67 -26.25
N PHE A 701 -8.28 -6.60 -26.33
CA PHE A 701 -7.59 -6.94 -27.59
C PHE A 701 -8.51 -7.58 -28.62
N THR A 702 -9.47 -8.41 -28.19
CA THR A 702 -10.44 -9.05 -29.08
C THR A 702 -11.30 -7.99 -29.77
N ALA A 703 -11.80 -7.03 -29.00
CA ALA A 703 -12.60 -5.95 -29.56
C ALA A 703 -11.76 -4.98 -30.41
N GLU A 704 -10.53 -4.68 -30.00
CA GLU A 704 -9.59 -3.86 -30.79
C GLU A 704 -9.25 -4.54 -32.12
N ALA A 705 -9.02 -5.85 -32.13
CA ALA A 705 -8.78 -6.65 -33.33
C ALA A 705 -9.98 -6.59 -34.29
N ALA A 706 -11.19 -6.85 -33.78
CA ALA A 706 -12.42 -6.81 -34.58
C ALA A 706 -12.64 -5.44 -35.23
N ARG A 707 -12.43 -4.35 -34.48
CA ARG A 707 -12.57 -2.97 -34.99
C ARG A 707 -11.59 -2.66 -36.11
N ASN A 708 -10.36 -3.14 -36.01
CA ASN A 708 -9.34 -2.94 -37.04
C ASN A 708 -9.44 -3.95 -38.20
N GLY A 709 -10.50 -4.77 -38.24
CA GLY A 709 -10.77 -5.71 -39.34
C GLY A 709 -9.97 -7.00 -39.28
N PHE A 710 -9.41 -7.35 -38.12
CA PHE A 710 -8.71 -8.62 -37.90
C PHE A 710 -9.68 -9.68 -37.38
N GLY A 711 -9.54 -10.92 -37.86
CA GLY A 711 -10.42 -12.03 -37.48
C GLY A 711 -10.05 -12.66 -36.14
N THR A 712 -8.82 -12.44 -35.66
CA THR A 712 -8.30 -12.98 -34.38
C THR A 712 -7.32 -12.01 -33.73
N VAL A 713 -7.14 -12.14 -32.41
CA VAL A 713 -6.12 -11.41 -31.66
C VAL A 713 -4.71 -11.76 -32.15
N PHE A 714 -4.47 -13.01 -32.55
CA PHE A 714 -3.19 -13.43 -33.12
C PHE A 714 -2.85 -12.65 -34.41
N GLU A 715 -3.80 -12.57 -35.36
CA GLU A 715 -3.62 -11.78 -36.59
C GLU A 715 -3.38 -10.31 -36.25
N TYR A 716 -4.07 -9.79 -35.24
CA TYR A 716 -3.91 -8.40 -34.81
C TYR A 716 -2.50 -8.10 -34.31
N ILE A 717 -1.99 -8.93 -33.37
CA ILE A 717 -0.65 -8.80 -32.79
C ILE A 717 0.43 -8.83 -33.87
N HIS A 718 0.28 -9.63 -34.93
CA HIS A 718 1.32 -9.77 -35.96
C HIS A 718 1.18 -8.80 -37.14
N ASN A 719 -0.04 -8.45 -37.55
CA ASN A 719 -0.26 -7.68 -38.78
C ASN A 719 -0.42 -6.17 -38.54
N ARG A 720 -0.84 -5.73 -37.34
CA ARG A 720 -0.67 -4.35 -36.83
C ARG A 720 0.49 -4.33 -35.82
N PRO A 721 1.66 -4.86 -36.20
CA PRO A 721 2.65 -5.47 -35.31
C PRO A 721 2.72 -4.81 -33.92
N ILE A 722 2.23 -5.51 -32.90
CA ILE A 722 2.33 -5.08 -31.49
C ILE A 722 3.69 -5.56 -30.98
N VAL A 723 4.74 -4.88 -31.44
CA VAL A 723 6.14 -5.28 -31.20
C VAL A 723 6.46 -5.34 -29.71
N SER A 724 5.81 -4.53 -28.88
CA SER A 724 6.00 -4.56 -27.43
C SER A 724 5.67 -5.92 -26.79
N VAL A 725 4.68 -6.66 -27.30
CA VAL A 725 4.36 -8.03 -26.82
C VAL A 725 5.52 -8.98 -27.11
N GLN A 726 6.13 -8.90 -28.30
CA GLN A 726 7.34 -9.66 -28.62
C GLN A 726 8.49 -9.29 -27.67
N GLN A 727 8.62 -8.01 -27.34
CA GLN A 727 9.67 -7.48 -26.48
C GLN A 727 9.47 -7.79 -24.99
N LEU A 728 8.37 -8.45 -24.62
CA LEU A 728 8.12 -9.01 -23.28
C LEU A 728 8.41 -10.50 -23.18
N LEU A 729 8.70 -11.20 -24.29
CA LEU A 729 9.01 -12.63 -24.28
C LEU A 729 10.27 -12.92 -23.43
N PRO A 730 10.33 -14.04 -22.69
CA PRO A 730 11.48 -14.32 -21.85
C PRO A 730 12.75 -14.69 -22.62
N ILE A 731 13.90 -14.43 -21.99
CA ILE A 731 15.24 -14.81 -22.49
C ILE A 731 15.88 -15.96 -21.69
N PHE A 732 15.06 -16.73 -20.96
CA PHE A 732 15.46 -17.91 -20.18
C PHE A 732 14.67 -19.15 -20.62
N SER A 733 14.96 -20.31 -20.04
CA SER A 733 14.28 -21.56 -20.39
C SER A 733 12.91 -21.66 -19.71
N TYR A 734 11.84 -21.24 -20.40
CA TYR A 734 10.45 -21.25 -19.89
C TYR A 734 9.53 -22.25 -20.60
N ILE A 735 10.01 -22.99 -21.61
CA ILE A 735 9.23 -24.03 -22.31
C ILE A 735 9.74 -25.42 -21.90
N LYS A 736 8.81 -26.32 -21.61
CA LYS A 736 9.07 -27.70 -21.22
C LYS A 736 8.29 -28.66 -22.13
N ASP A 737 8.96 -29.65 -22.69
CA ASP A 737 8.30 -30.64 -23.55
C ASP A 737 7.52 -31.65 -22.70
N ASP A 738 6.19 -31.69 -22.83
CA ASP A 738 5.31 -32.54 -22.02
C ASP A 738 5.68 -34.03 -22.11
N ASN A 739 5.93 -34.51 -23.33
CA ASN A 739 6.21 -35.92 -23.61
C ASN A 739 7.52 -36.46 -22.99
N THR A 740 8.46 -35.58 -22.64
CA THR A 740 9.77 -35.96 -22.07
C THR A 740 10.00 -35.38 -20.68
N GLY A 741 9.25 -34.35 -20.29
CA GLY A 741 9.46 -33.57 -19.07
C GLY A 741 10.73 -32.73 -19.07
N ILE A 742 11.40 -32.58 -20.21
CA ILE A 742 12.68 -31.87 -20.33
C ILE A 742 12.45 -30.39 -20.61
N ASP A 743 13.15 -29.52 -19.88
CA ASP A 743 13.20 -28.08 -20.15
C ASP A 743 14.00 -27.82 -21.43
N ARG A 744 13.39 -27.15 -22.41
CA ARG A 744 14.11 -26.73 -23.62
C ARG A 744 15.11 -25.64 -23.26
N GLN A 745 16.32 -25.73 -23.80
CA GLN A 745 17.34 -24.71 -23.58
C GLN A 745 17.09 -23.49 -24.47
N TYR A 746 16.93 -22.31 -23.86
CA TYR A 746 16.90 -21.08 -24.63
C TYR A 746 18.24 -20.91 -25.38
N SER A 747 18.26 -20.61 -26.69
CA SER A 747 17.18 -20.04 -27.50
C SER A 747 16.63 -20.95 -28.61
N GLU A 748 16.97 -22.24 -28.59
CA GLU A 748 16.62 -23.17 -29.67
C GLU A 748 15.13 -23.55 -29.61
N ASN A 749 14.40 -23.34 -30.72
CA ASN A 749 12.96 -23.59 -30.80
C ASN A 749 12.13 -22.77 -29.80
N TYR A 750 12.46 -21.48 -29.71
CA TYR A 750 11.75 -20.43 -28.95
C TYR A 750 11.48 -19.22 -29.85
N PRO A 751 10.41 -18.45 -29.59
CA PRO A 751 10.31 -17.11 -30.12
C PRO A 751 11.35 -16.21 -29.42
N ARG A 752 12.15 -15.48 -30.22
CA ARG A 752 13.30 -14.71 -29.73
C ARG A 752 12.91 -13.30 -29.29
N ASN A 753 13.46 -12.86 -28.15
CA ASN A 753 13.40 -11.47 -27.71
C ASN A 753 14.77 -10.78 -27.85
N ILE A 754 15.07 -10.33 -29.06
CA ILE A 754 16.33 -9.64 -29.37
C ILE A 754 16.51 -8.35 -28.53
N PHE A 755 15.40 -7.71 -28.14
CA PHE A 755 15.44 -6.46 -27.37
C PHE A 755 15.97 -6.68 -25.94
N ILE A 756 15.38 -7.60 -25.17
CA ILE A 756 15.86 -7.91 -23.82
C ILE A 756 17.26 -8.56 -23.88
N GLU A 757 17.55 -9.40 -24.87
CA GLU A 757 18.90 -9.94 -25.07
C GLU A 757 19.96 -8.83 -25.20
N ASN A 758 19.64 -7.77 -25.96
CA ASN A 758 20.53 -6.62 -26.09
C ASN A 758 20.67 -5.86 -24.76
N LEU A 759 19.56 -5.60 -24.04
CA LEU A 759 19.60 -4.95 -22.73
C LEU A 759 20.43 -5.74 -21.71
N GLU A 760 20.31 -7.07 -21.71
CA GLU A 760 21.06 -7.92 -20.79
C GLU A 760 22.54 -7.99 -21.18
N SER A 761 22.86 -8.10 -22.47
CA SER A 761 24.26 -8.04 -22.94
C SER A 761 24.96 -6.73 -22.59
N ASN A 762 24.19 -5.63 -22.49
CA ASN A 762 24.66 -4.27 -22.21
C ASN A 762 24.36 -3.83 -20.76
N LYS A 763 23.94 -4.72 -19.86
CA LYS A 763 23.46 -4.31 -18.52
C LYS A 763 24.48 -3.53 -17.71
N ASN A 764 25.77 -3.81 -17.92
CA ASN A 764 26.87 -3.14 -17.24
C ASN A 764 26.93 -1.63 -17.52
N THR A 765 26.33 -1.15 -18.61
CA THR A 765 26.21 0.30 -18.87
C THR A 765 25.27 0.97 -17.87
N LEU A 766 24.20 0.29 -17.45
CA LEU A 766 23.32 0.77 -16.38
C LEU A 766 24.00 0.62 -15.02
N LEU A 767 24.56 -0.56 -14.71
CA LEU A 767 25.17 -0.86 -13.40
C LEU A 767 26.41 0.00 -13.08
N ASN A 768 27.18 0.39 -14.10
CA ASN A 768 28.33 1.29 -13.93
C ASN A 768 28.00 2.76 -14.18
N SER A 769 26.72 3.10 -14.39
CA SER A 769 26.30 4.49 -14.54
C SER A 769 26.37 5.22 -13.18
N THR A 770 26.30 6.55 -13.22
CA THR A 770 26.16 7.35 -12.00
C THR A 770 24.72 7.43 -11.50
N ILE A 771 23.79 6.67 -12.07
CA ILE A 771 22.37 6.68 -11.70
C ILE A 771 22.19 5.84 -10.44
N ARG A 772 21.46 6.35 -9.46
CA ARG A 772 21.02 5.55 -8.30
C ARG A 772 19.88 4.64 -8.76
N VAL A 773 20.13 3.33 -8.82
CA VAL A 773 19.15 2.33 -9.29
C VAL A 773 18.57 1.58 -8.11
N ILE A 774 17.24 1.59 -8.00
CA ILE A 774 16.50 0.79 -7.03
C ILE A 774 15.52 -0.11 -7.78
N ASN A 775 15.46 -1.38 -7.41
CA ASN A 775 14.58 -2.36 -8.03
C ASN A 775 13.57 -2.89 -7.02
N ILE A 776 12.30 -2.50 -7.17
CA ILE A 776 11.20 -3.02 -6.36
C ILE A 776 10.62 -4.25 -7.06
N VAL A 777 10.73 -5.39 -6.38
CA VAL A 777 10.31 -6.71 -6.84
C VAL A 777 9.00 -7.07 -6.16
N GLY A 778 7.95 -7.29 -6.95
CA GLY A 778 6.67 -7.75 -6.41
C GLY A 778 6.67 -9.26 -6.15
N ASP A 779 6.09 -9.65 -5.02
CA ASP A 779 5.94 -11.03 -4.61
C ASP A 779 4.65 -11.19 -3.80
N SER A 780 3.57 -11.64 -4.43
CA SER A 780 2.27 -11.88 -3.79
C SER A 780 2.26 -13.03 -2.79
N LYS A 781 3.43 -13.65 -2.54
CA LYS A 781 3.64 -14.83 -1.67
C LYS A 781 2.88 -16.08 -2.08
N GLU A 782 2.18 -16.02 -3.21
CA GLU A 782 1.39 -17.12 -3.76
C GLU A 782 2.03 -17.69 -5.04
N ASN A 783 1.84 -18.99 -5.27
CA ASN A 783 2.29 -19.66 -6.49
C ASN A 783 1.31 -19.42 -7.65
N LYS A 784 1.10 -18.15 -7.99
CA LYS A 784 0.16 -17.69 -9.02
C LYS A 784 0.85 -17.25 -10.32
N THR A 785 2.18 -17.05 -10.32
CA THR A 785 2.89 -16.50 -11.48
C THR A 785 3.38 -17.59 -12.42
N ILE A 786 3.13 -17.47 -13.74
CA ILE A 786 3.60 -18.48 -14.71
C ILE A 786 5.13 -18.47 -14.78
N GLU A 787 5.75 -19.60 -14.45
CA GLU A 787 7.19 -19.82 -14.55
C GLU A 787 7.56 -20.60 -15.80
N LYS A 788 6.83 -21.69 -16.08
CA LYS A 788 7.06 -22.57 -17.22
C LYS A 788 5.76 -22.96 -17.92
N ILE A 789 5.88 -23.26 -19.20
CA ILE A 789 4.80 -23.70 -20.06
C ILE A 789 5.14 -25.08 -20.58
N ARG A 790 4.38 -26.09 -20.15
CA ARG A 790 4.45 -27.44 -20.70
C ARG A 790 3.73 -27.48 -22.03
N VAL A 791 4.44 -27.86 -23.08
CA VAL A 791 3.93 -27.80 -24.46
C VAL A 791 3.87 -29.18 -25.12
N ILE A 792 2.91 -29.29 -26.03
CA ILE A 792 2.72 -30.39 -26.98
C ILE A 792 2.83 -29.85 -28.43
N PRO A 793 3.07 -30.71 -29.44
CA PRO A 793 2.94 -30.30 -30.83
C PRO A 793 1.57 -29.67 -31.12
N THR A 794 1.57 -28.52 -31.80
CA THR A 794 0.34 -27.78 -32.06
C THR A 794 -0.66 -28.59 -32.91
N THR A 795 -1.93 -28.50 -32.55
CA THR A 795 -3.05 -29.02 -33.36
C THR A 795 -3.80 -27.91 -34.09
N LYS A 796 -3.38 -26.65 -33.90
CA LYS A 796 -4.00 -25.44 -34.46
C LYS A 796 -3.14 -24.94 -35.60
N ASN A 797 -3.69 -24.94 -36.82
CA ASN A 797 -2.97 -24.46 -37.99
C ASN A 797 -2.63 -22.97 -37.84
N GLY A 798 -1.34 -22.62 -37.96
CA GLY A 798 -0.86 -21.24 -37.90
C GLY A 798 -0.72 -20.62 -36.51
N LEU A 799 -0.93 -21.39 -35.43
CA LEU A 799 -0.72 -20.97 -34.04
C LEU A 799 0.25 -21.89 -33.33
N TRP A 800 0.91 -21.39 -32.29
CA TRP A 800 1.81 -22.16 -31.43
C TRP A 800 2.95 -22.82 -32.20
N GLU A 801 3.65 -22.03 -33.02
CA GLU A 801 4.82 -22.46 -33.80
C GLU A 801 5.84 -23.18 -32.92
N HIS A 802 6.05 -22.66 -31.70
CA HIS A 802 7.01 -23.19 -30.74
C HIS A 802 6.39 -24.17 -29.72
N GLY A 803 5.11 -24.53 -29.86
CA GLY A 803 4.43 -25.53 -29.04
C GLY A 803 3.19 -25.00 -28.32
N GLN A 804 2.12 -25.78 -28.36
CA GLN A 804 0.84 -25.43 -27.74
C GLN A 804 0.87 -25.86 -26.26
N PRO A 805 0.44 -25.03 -25.30
CA PRO A 805 0.32 -25.46 -23.92
C PRO A 805 -0.60 -26.69 -23.80
N GLU A 806 -0.14 -27.66 -23.01
CA GLU A 806 -0.84 -28.92 -22.77
C GLU A 806 -2.24 -28.65 -22.20
N ASN A 807 -3.30 -29.27 -22.73
CA ASN A 807 -4.67 -29.12 -22.24
C ASN A 807 -5.24 -27.69 -22.18
N PHE A 808 -4.61 -26.72 -22.87
CA PHE A 808 -5.00 -25.30 -22.81
C PHE A 808 -6.49 -25.04 -23.12
N TYR A 809 -7.02 -25.72 -24.14
CA TYR A 809 -8.39 -25.57 -24.62
C TYR A 809 -9.39 -26.56 -23.99
N VAL A 810 -8.98 -27.35 -22.99
CA VAL A 810 -9.86 -28.32 -22.34
C VAL A 810 -10.55 -27.66 -21.13
N PRO A 811 -11.88 -27.78 -20.95
CA PRO A 811 -12.62 -27.10 -19.87
C PRO A 811 -12.51 -27.70 -18.46
N LEU A 812 -11.79 -28.81 -18.24
CA LEU A 812 -11.74 -29.51 -16.94
C LEU A 812 -10.60 -28.98 -16.05
N LEU A 813 -10.67 -29.27 -14.73
CA LEU A 813 -9.72 -28.94 -13.64
C LEU A 813 -8.26 -29.37 -13.93
N THR A 814 -7.63 -28.76 -14.93
CA THR A 814 -6.24 -28.93 -15.31
C THR A 814 -5.51 -27.61 -15.10
N ASP A 815 -4.20 -27.66 -14.94
CA ASP A 815 -3.35 -26.46 -14.88
C ASP A 815 -3.11 -25.80 -16.25
N HIS A 816 -3.75 -26.32 -17.33
CA HIS A 816 -3.64 -25.82 -18.70
C HIS A 816 -2.20 -25.79 -19.24
N GLY A 817 -1.32 -26.64 -18.70
CA GLY A 817 0.08 -26.68 -19.07
C GLY A 817 0.89 -25.52 -18.49
N LEU A 818 0.36 -24.79 -17.51
CA LEU A 818 1.00 -23.63 -16.88
C LEU A 818 1.57 -24.03 -15.51
N GLU A 819 2.88 -24.13 -15.40
CA GLU A 819 3.59 -24.34 -14.13
C GLU A 819 3.83 -22.98 -13.46
N ARG A 820 3.40 -22.83 -12.21
CA ARG A 820 3.42 -21.55 -11.50
C ARG A 820 4.39 -21.53 -10.31
N SER A 821 4.92 -20.36 -10.03
CA SER A 821 5.81 -20.06 -8.89
C SER A 821 5.49 -18.69 -8.29
N VAL A 822 6.29 -18.28 -7.30
CA VAL A 822 6.20 -16.98 -6.63
C VAL A 822 6.59 -15.82 -7.56
N GLY A 823 5.95 -14.67 -7.36
CA GLY A 823 6.07 -13.46 -8.18
C GLY A 823 4.87 -12.57 -7.95
N ASP A 824 4.66 -11.59 -8.82
CA ASP A 824 3.59 -10.59 -8.67
C ASP A 824 2.31 -10.94 -9.47
N ASN A 825 2.07 -12.22 -9.73
CA ASN A 825 1.04 -12.78 -10.63
C ASN A 825 1.29 -12.55 -12.13
N THR A 826 2.29 -11.76 -12.51
CA THR A 826 2.63 -11.49 -13.92
C THR A 826 4.11 -11.78 -14.24
N VAL A 827 5.01 -11.39 -13.36
CA VAL A 827 6.47 -11.48 -13.49
C VAL A 827 7.00 -12.25 -12.28
N THR A 828 7.80 -13.29 -12.55
CA THR A 828 8.41 -14.08 -11.46
C THR A 828 9.46 -13.25 -10.74
N VAL A 829 9.70 -13.54 -9.45
CA VAL A 829 10.79 -12.90 -8.66
C VAL A 829 12.13 -12.98 -9.41
N PHE A 830 12.42 -14.12 -10.06
CA PHE A 830 13.62 -14.31 -10.87
C PHE A 830 13.74 -13.34 -12.06
N SER A 831 12.63 -13.11 -12.77
CA SER A 831 12.62 -12.21 -13.93
C SER A 831 12.59 -10.75 -13.52
N SER A 832 11.95 -10.44 -12.38
CA SER A 832 11.88 -9.09 -11.83
C SER A 832 13.16 -8.66 -11.11
N ASN A 833 14.02 -9.59 -10.70
CA ASN A 833 15.36 -9.27 -10.19
C ASN A 833 16.27 -8.86 -11.37
N LEU A 834 16.89 -7.69 -11.30
CA LEU A 834 17.81 -7.21 -12.33
C LEU A 834 19.22 -7.80 -12.15
N ASP A 835 19.83 -7.56 -11.00
CA ASP A 835 21.17 -8.00 -10.62
C ASP A 835 21.34 -7.93 -9.10
N ASP A 836 22.12 -8.82 -8.51
CA ASP A 836 22.33 -8.87 -7.04
C ASP A 836 23.22 -7.72 -6.52
N SER A 837 23.90 -6.99 -7.42
CA SER A 837 24.76 -5.85 -7.07
C SER A 837 24.01 -4.54 -6.78
N ILE A 838 22.71 -4.49 -7.04
CA ILE A 838 21.86 -3.32 -6.75
C ILE A 838 20.87 -3.60 -5.62
N GLU A 839 20.30 -2.54 -5.07
CA GLU A 839 19.25 -2.65 -4.05
C GLU A 839 17.98 -3.25 -4.67
N ASN A 840 17.64 -4.48 -4.25
CA ASN A 840 16.42 -5.16 -4.63
C ASN A 840 15.50 -5.23 -3.41
N ILE A 841 14.35 -4.57 -3.49
CA ILE A 841 13.40 -4.49 -2.38
C ILE A 841 12.17 -5.33 -2.73
N ASN A 842 11.90 -6.36 -1.93
CA ASN A 842 10.72 -7.20 -2.15
C ASN A 842 9.51 -6.55 -1.49
N VAL A 843 8.42 -6.43 -2.24
CA VAL A 843 7.14 -5.88 -1.76
C VAL A 843 6.06 -6.93 -1.97
N ASP A 844 5.29 -7.18 -0.90
CA ASP A 844 4.14 -8.08 -0.95
C ASP A 844 2.99 -7.41 -1.67
N SER A 845 2.88 -7.67 -2.98
CA SER A 845 1.88 -7.05 -3.84
C SER A 845 1.74 -7.78 -5.16
N ASP A 846 0.52 -7.78 -5.67
CA ASP A 846 0.21 -8.08 -7.06
C ASP A 846 0.76 -6.99 -7.99
N HIS A 847 1.03 -7.37 -9.25
CA HIS A 847 1.69 -6.52 -10.25
C HIS A 847 1.02 -5.15 -10.39
N ASN A 848 -0.29 -5.11 -10.57
CA ASN A 848 -1.03 -3.86 -10.79
C ASN A 848 -1.19 -3.02 -9.51
N ARG A 849 -0.94 -3.58 -8.32
CA ARG A 849 -1.00 -2.83 -7.06
C ARG A 849 0.37 -2.32 -6.61
N LEU A 850 1.46 -2.74 -7.25
CA LEU A 850 2.81 -2.33 -6.88
C LEU A 850 2.98 -0.80 -6.79
N PRO A 851 2.48 0.03 -7.75
CA PRO A 851 2.60 1.48 -7.63
C PRO A 851 1.89 2.05 -6.39
N THR A 852 0.75 1.49 -6.00
CA THR A 852 -0.01 1.90 -4.80
C THR A 852 0.68 1.42 -3.52
N ILE A 853 0.99 0.13 -3.42
CA ILE A 853 1.58 -0.46 -2.19
C ILE A 853 2.97 0.11 -1.92
N ALA A 854 3.77 0.37 -2.96
CA ALA A 854 5.10 0.95 -2.83
C ALA A 854 5.11 2.50 -2.78
N ALA A 855 3.97 3.18 -2.80
CA ALA A 855 3.92 4.64 -2.99
C ALA A 855 4.72 5.43 -1.95
N ASN A 856 4.56 5.12 -0.66
CA ASN A 856 5.34 5.72 0.43
C ASN A 856 6.84 5.45 0.26
N GLN A 857 7.18 4.21 -0.06
CA GLN A 857 8.56 3.80 -0.22
C GLN A 857 9.21 4.53 -1.41
N ILE A 858 8.50 4.66 -2.52
CA ILE A 858 8.93 5.43 -3.69
C ILE A 858 9.17 6.89 -3.30
N PHE A 859 8.26 7.53 -2.56
CA PHE A 859 8.49 8.89 -2.07
C PHE A 859 9.75 8.98 -1.21
N ASN A 860 9.94 8.03 -0.29
CA ASN A 860 11.10 8.02 0.59
C ASN A 860 12.40 7.83 -0.20
N ILE A 861 12.40 6.96 -1.22
CA ILE A 861 13.57 6.74 -2.08
C ILE A 861 13.88 7.98 -2.94
N LEU A 862 12.85 8.64 -3.47
CA LEU A 862 12.99 9.84 -4.32
C LEU A 862 13.54 11.05 -3.55
N THR A 863 13.24 11.14 -2.25
CA THR A 863 13.46 12.37 -1.48
C THR A 863 14.41 12.19 -0.30
N ASP A 864 14.75 10.95 0.05
CA ASP A 864 15.39 10.56 1.31
C ASP A 864 14.67 11.14 2.56
N LYS A 865 13.34 11.36 2.46
CA LYS A 865 12.45 11.84 3.54
C LYS A 865 11.38 10.80 3.86
N VAL A 866 10.82 10.84 5.06
CA VAL A 866 9.65 10.03 5.41
C VAL A 866 8.38 10.73 4.93
N SER A 867 7.53 10.01 4.18
CA SER A 867 6.21 10.47 3.75
C SER A 867 5.31 10.77 4.95
N GLY A 868 4.64 11.93 4.94
CA GLY A 868 3.68 12.35 5.96
C GLY A 868 2.23 11.91 5.67
N THR A 869 1.91 11.46 4.46
CA THR A 869 0.56 10.99 4.09
C THR A 869 0.62 9.92 3.02
N ASN A 870 -0.06 8.78 3.23
CA ASN A 870 -0.22 7.72 2.23
C ASN A 870 -1.65 7.72 1.69
N ILE A 871 -1.83 7.60 0.38
CA ILE A 871 -3.14 7.49 -0.26
C ILE A 871 -3.28 6.10 -0.86
N ASP A 872 -4.24 5.32 -0.38
CA ASP A 872 -4.74 4.10 -1.02
C ASP A 872 -6.27 4.18 -1.02
N ASN A 873 -6.86 4.39 -2.20
CA ASN A 873 -8.31 4.55 -2.33
C ASN A 873 -9.03 3.22 -2.55
N GLY A 874 -8.31 2.09 -2.58
CA GLY A 874 -8.87 0.75 -2.73
C GLY A 874 -9.53 0.47 -4.08
N LEU A 875 -9.36 1.36 -5.08
CA LEU A 875 -10.00 1.25 -6.40
C LEU A 875 -9.55 0.00 -7.19
N ASN A 876 -8.42 -0.61 -6.80
CA ASN A 876 -7.78 -1.72 -7.50
C ASN A 876 -7.99 -3.10 -6.85
N LEU A 877 -8.90 -3.22 -5.89
CA LEU A 877 -9.36 -4.49 -5.31
C LEU A 877 -10.61 -4.96 -6.09
N ASP A 878 -10.56 -6.13 -6.72
CA ASP A 878 -11.69 -6.77 -7.42
C ASP A 878 -12.34 -5.95 -8.56
N ILE A 879 -11.54 -5.42 -9.49
CA ILE A 879 -12.02 -4.54 -10.57
C ILE A 879 -13.03 -5.27 -11.48
N LYS A 880 -14.30 -4.84 -11.43
CA LYS A 880 -15.33 -5.19 -12.41
C LYS A 880 -15.44 -4.06 -13.42
N VAL A 881 -15.48 -4.35 -14.72
CA VAL A 881 -15.54 -3.31 -15.77
C VAL A 881 -16.70 -3.56 -16.71
N LEU A 882 -17.54 -2.52 -16.89
CA LEU A 882 -18.43 -2.42 -18.04
C LEU A 882 -17.73 -1.61 -19.14
N LEU A 883 -17.43 -2.24 -20.27
CA LEU A 883 -16.75 -1.65 -21.43
C LEU A 883 -17.73 -1.57 -22.61
N LEU A 884 -17.89 -0.38 -23.19
CA LEU A 884 -18.66 -0.17 -24.41
C LEU A 884 -17.75 0.35 -25.51
N GLN A 885 -17.65 -0.38 -26.62
CA GLN A 885 -16.88 0.04 -27.79
C GLN A 885 -17.78 0.25 -28.98
N LEU A 886 -17.58 1.37 -29.67
CA LEU A 886 -18.40 1.74 -30.82
C LEU A 886 -17.74 1.33 -32.13
N LEU A 887 -18.52 0.68 -32.99
CA LEU A 887 -18.23 0.50 -34.40
C LEU A 887 -18.98 1.62 -35.15
N SER A 888 -18.23 2.64 -35.56
CA SER A 888 -18.69 3.86 -36.25
C SER A 888 -19.67 3.60 -37.42
N PRO A 889 -20.55 4.55 -37.81
CA PRO A 889 -20.51 6.00 -37.50
C PRO A 889 -21.59 6.44 -36.50
N ILE A 890 -21.29 6.30 -35.20
CA ILE A 890 -22.17 6.72 -34.10
C ILE A 890 -21.35 7.36 -32.98
N ASP A 891 -21.97 8.29 -32.26
CA ASP A 891 -21.52 8.76 -30.94
C ASP A 891 -22.39 8.14 -29.84
N VAL A 892 -21.92 8.11 -28.59
CA VAL A 892 -22.66 7.47 -27.47
C VAL A 892 -22.81 8.35 -26.23
N VAL A 893 -23.93 8.15 -25.51
CA VAL A 893 -24.08 8.51 -24.10
C VAL A 893 -24.69 7.34 -23.33
N ILE A 894 -24.19 7.09 -22.14
CA ILE A 894 -24.71 6.09 -21.20
C ILE A 894 -25.32 6.82 -20.01
N THR A 895 -26.48 6.33 -19.56
CA THR A 895 -27.10 6.70 -18.28
C THR A 895 -27.09 5.48 -17.37
N ALA A 896 -26.46 5.63 -16.20
CA ALA A 896 -26.39 4.60 -15.16
C ALA A 896 -27.73 4.47 -14.39
N PRO A 897 -27.93 3.39 -13.61
CA PRO A 897 -29.14 3.17 -12.80
C PRO A 897 -29.46 4.33 -11.83
N ASP A 898 -28.45 5.06 -11.35
CA ASP A 898 -28.60 6.22 -10.47
C ASP A 898 -28.91 7.54 -11.23
N GLY A 899 -29.03 7.48 -12.56
CA GLY A 899 -29.35 8.61 -13.42
C GLY A 899 -28.14 9.43 -13.88
N LYS A 900 -26.92 9.12 -13.41
CA LYS A 900 -25.69 9.80 -13.86
C LYS A 900 -25.29 9.37 -15.26
N ARG A 901 -24.64 10.27 -15.99
CA ARG A 901 -24.30 10.06 -17.40
C ARG A 901 -22.82 10.19 -17.72
N ILE A 902 -22.41 9.49 -18.76
CA ILE A 902 -21.09 9.63 -19.39
C ILE A 902 -21.22 9.51 -20.91
N GLY A 903 -20.46 10.30 -21.67
CA GLY A 903 -20.47 10.31 -23.13
C GLY A 903 -20.91 11.65 -23.74
N LYS A 904 -21.24 11.69 -25.02
CA LYS A 904 -21.59 12.92 -25.74
C LYS A 904 -23.00 13.42 -25.40
N ASN A 905 -23.10 14.68 -24.98
CA ASN A 905 -24.38 15.38 -24.90
C ASN A 905 -24.83 15.78 -26.31
N PHE A 906 -25.77 15.02 -26.89
CA PHE A 906 -26.28 15.27 -28.25
C PHE A 906 -26.97 16.63 -28.44
N ALA A 907 -27.38 17.32 -27.37
CA ALA A 907 -28.04 18.61 -27.46
C ALA A 907 -27.05 19.79 -27.47
N THR A 908 -26.00 19.72 -26.66
CA THR A 908 -25.01 20.82 -26.52
C THR A 908 -23.71 20.57 -27.26
N GLY A 909 -23.40 19.30 -27.55
CA GLY A 909 -22.09 18.87 -28.05
C GLY A 909 -21.02 18.74 -26.96
N GLU A 910 -21.33 19.02 -25.68
CA GLU A 910 -20.40 18.84 -24.57
C GLU A 910 -20.31 17.37 -24.12
N GLU A 911 -19.37 17.04 -23.24
CA GLU A 911 -19.26 15.69 -22.65
C GLU A 911 -19.96 15.64 -21.29
N TYR A 912 -20.76 14.59 -21.07
CA TYR A 912 -21.13 14.15 -19.73
C TYR A 912 -19.96 13.37 -19.12
N ASN A 913 -19.67 13.67 -17.85
CA ASN A 913 -18.67 12.97 -17.05
C ASN A 913 -19.12 12.91 -15.58
N GLU A 914 -20.34 12.40 -15.37
CA GLU A 914 -21.02 12.41 -14.07
C GLU A 914 -20.77 11.11 -13.27
N ILE A 915 -20.38 10.02 -13.94
CA ILE A 915 -20.10 8.71 -13.32
C ILE A 915 -18.65 8.69 -12.79
N ALA A 916 -18.48 8.45 -11.49
CA ALA A 916 -17.16 8.43 -10.85
C ALA A 916 -16.29 7.28 -11.37
N GLY A 917 -15.01 7.55 -11.62
CA GLY A 917 -14.03 6.58 -12.17
C GLY A 917 -14.29 6.16 -13.62
N ALA A 918 -15.42 6.53 -14.22
CA ALA A 918 -15.69 6.15 -15.59
C ALA A 918 -14.87 7.00 -16.57
N PHE A 919 -14.44 6.36 -17.66
CA PHE A 919 -13.63 6.99 -18.70
C PHE A 919 -14.34 6.94 -20.05
N TYR A 920 -14.31 8.08 -20.74
CA TYR A 920 -14.81 8.23 -22.10
C TYR A 920 -13.68 8.74 -22.99
N SER A 921 -13.40 7.99 -24.06
CA SER A 921 -12.30 8.33 -24.98
C SER A 921 -12.58 9.59 -25.83
N GLY A 922 -13.84 10.04 -25.88
CA GLY A 922 -14.27 11.23 -26.60
C GLY A 922 -14.62 10.97 -28.07
N TYR A 923 -15.55 11.77 -28.61
CA TYR A 923 -16.10 11.64 -29.96
C TYR A 923 -15.28 12.36 -31.05
N ASN A 924 -14.30 13.19 -30.68
CA ASN A 924 -13.39 13.83 -31.65
C ASN A 924 -12.17 12.96 -31.97
N ASN A 925 -12.12 11.74 -31.41
CA ASN A 925 -11.02 10.82 -31.60
C ASN A 925 -11.20 10.13 -32.96
N ALA A 926 -10.37 10.48 -33.94
CA ALA A 926 -10.50 10.03 -35.34
C ALA A 926 -10.49 8.50 -35.51
N ASP A 927 -10.03 7.76 -34.50
CA ASP A 927 -9.77 6.34 -34.59
C ASP A 927 -10.60 5.48 -33.60
N GLU A 928 -11.06 6.02 -32.45
CA GLU A 928 -11.58 5.18 -31.33
C GLU A 928 -12.55 5.89 -30.35
N GLU A 929 -13.85 5.56 -30.38
CA GLU A 929 -14.84 5.94 -29.36
C GLU A 929 -15.25 4.74 -28.49
N TYR A 930 -15.05 4.86 -27.17
CA TYR A 930 -15.46 3.85 -26.18
C TYR A 930 -15.63 4.46 -24.78
N ILE A 931 -16.33 3.73 -23.91
CA ILE A 931 -16.55 4.06 -22.51
C ILE A 931 -16.16 2.87 -21.64
N THR A 932 -15.47 3.12 -20.53
CA THR A 932 -15.27 2.15 -19.44
C THR A 932 -15.90 2.67 -18.16
N ILE A 933 -16.62 1.81 -17.45
CA ILE A 933 -17.18 2.10 -16.13
C ILE A 933 -16.62 1.04 -15.17
N PRO A 934 -15.66 1.40 -14.30
CA PRO A 934 -15.20 0.51 -13.24
C PRO A 934 -16.28 0.39 -12.16
N ASN A 935 -16.37 -0.79 -11.56
CA ASN A 935 -17.34 -1.18 -10.53
C ASN A 935 -18.77 -0.68 -10.84
N PRO A 936 -19.33 -1.06 -12.00
CA PRO A 936 -20.63 -0.57 -12.43
C PRO A 936 -21.71 -0.98 -11.42
N LEU A 937 -22.63 -0.07 -11.07
CA LEU A 937 -23.82 -0.37 -10.27
C LEU A 937 -24.67 -1.50 -10.89
N ASP A 938 -25.31 -2.31 -10.05
CA ASP A 938 -26.35 -3.24 -10.49
C ASP A 938 -27.56 -2.49 -11.06
N GLY A 939 -28.13 -3.02 -12.14
CA GLY A 939 -29.36 -2.52 -12.73
C GLY A 939 -29.29 -2.25 -14.23
N GLU A 940 -30.27 -1.51 -14.73
CA GLU A 940 -30.40 -1.18 -16.15
C GLU A 940 -29.63 0.10 -16.50
N TYR A 941 -28.69 -0.02 -17.42
CA TYR A 941 -28.01 1.08 -18.09
C TYR A 941 -28.74 1.38 -19.40
N LYS A 942 -29.03 2.67 -19.60
CA LYS A 942 -29.59 3.16 -20.86
C LYS A 942 -28.47 3.75 -21.71
N ILE A 943 -28.22 3.11 -22.85
CA ILE A 943 -27.20 3.51 -23.82
C ILE A 943 -27.93 4.17 -24.99
N GLU A 944 -27.60 5.41 -25.32
CA GLU A 944 -28.15 6.13 -26.46
C GLU A 944 -27.04 6.39 -27.46
N VAL A 945 -27.24 5.96 -28.70
CA VAL A 945 -26.30 6.18 -29.79
C VAL A 945 -26.89 7.13 -30.81
N GLN A 946 -26.10 8.09 -31.30
CA GLN A 946 -26.52 9.06 -32.31
C GLN A 946 -25.71 8.85 -33.59
N GLY A 947 -26.38 8.73 -34.75
CA GLY A 947 -25.70 8.62 -36.04
C GLY A 947 -24.91 9.87 -36.41
N THR A 948 -23.68 9.67 -36.89
CA THR A 948 -22.77 10.73 -37.35
C THR A 948 -22.62 10.74 -38.87
N ASP A 949 -21.93 11.75 -39.40
CA ASP A 949 -21.56 11.90 -40.81
C ASP A 949 -22.71 11.68 -41.83
N SER A 950 -22.60 10.65 -42.67
CA SER A 950 -23.60 10.27 -43.69
C SER A 950 -24.52 9.12 -43.22
N GLY A 951 -24.40 8.72 -41.95
CA GLY A 951 -25.00 7.50 -41.43
C GLY A 951 -24.39 6.24 -42.04
N GLY A 952 -24.85 5.06 -41.62
CA GLY A 952 -24.28 3.79 -42.08
C GLY A 952 -24.62 2.61 -41.16
N LYS A 953 -23.99 1.46 -41.41
CA LYS A 953 -23.99 0.33 -40.46
C LYS A 953 -23.19 0.73 -39.24
N TYR A 954 -23.70 0.47 -38.05
CA TYR A 954 -22.99 0.65 -36.79
C TYR A 954 -23.09 -0.61 -35.94
N GLY A 955 -22.23 -0.71 -34.94
CA GLY A 955 -22.26 -1.75 -33.91
C GLY A 955 -21.88 -1.19 -32.54
N VAL A 956 -22.41 -1.78 -31.48
CA VAL A 956 -22.04 -1.50 -30.09
C VAL A 956 -21.65 -2.81 -29.44
N LEU A 957 -20.37 -2.94 -29.09
CA LEU A 957 -19.86 -4.07 -28.30
C LEU A 957 -20.00 -3.69 -26.83
N THR A 958 -20.81 -4.43 -26.09
CA THR A 958 -21.01 -4.25 -24.65
C THR A 958 -20.39 -5.44 -23.94
N SER A 959 -19.34 -5.17 -23.17
CA SER A 959 -18.56 -6.17 -22.47
C SER A 959 -18.68 -5.97 -20.97
N TYR A 960 -18.84 -7.06 -20.23
CA TYR A 960 -18.77 -7.07 -18.78
C TYR A 960 -17.67 -8.03 -18.35
N ILE A 961 -16.76 -7.53 -17.51
CA ILE A 961 -15.50 -8.18 -17.19
C ILE A 961 -15.34 -8.20 -15.67
N SER A 962 -15.05 -9.37 -15.12
CA SER A 962 -14.70 -9.60 -13.71
C SER A 962 -13.71 -10.76 -13.60
N ASP A 963 -13.31 -11.06 -12.36
CA ASP A 963 -12.49 -12.23 -12.01
C ASP A 963 -13.14 -13.57 -12.36
N GLU A 964 -14.47 -13.61 -12.40
CA GLU A 964 -15.23 -14.84 -12.63
C GLU A 964 -15.57 -15.05 -14.11
N ALA A 965 -15.75 -13.97 -14.89
CA ALA A 965 -16.11 -14.07 -16.30
C ALA A 965 -15.81 -12.80 -17.12
N ALA A 966 -15.67 -13.00 -18.43
CA ALA A 966 -15.68 -11.94 -19.41
C ALA A 966 -16.65 -12.27 -20.55
N ILE A 967 -17.75 -11.52 -20.64
CA ILE A 967 -18.79 -11.68 -21.66
C ILE A 967 -18.86 -10.45 -22.54
N THR A 968 -19.02 -10.64 -23.85
CA THR A 968 -19.20 -9.54 -24.82
C THR A 968 -20.41 -9.82 -25.69
N LEU A 969 -21.30 -8.83 -25.79
CA LEU A 969 -22.48 -8.87 -26.65
C LEU A 969 -22.39 -7.76 -27.70
N GLU A 970 -22.67 -8.11 -28.95
CA GLU A 970 -22.72 -7.16 -30.06
C GLU A 970 -24.16 -6.77 -30.39
N THR A 971 -24.41 -5.46 -30.48
CA THR A 971 -25.67 -4.91 -30.99
C THR A 971 -25.41 -4.15 -32.28
N GLU A 972 -25.90 -4.66 -33.40
CA GLU A 972 -25.76 -4.03 -34.72
C GLU A 972 -27.01 -3.22 -35.12
N GLY A 973 -26.80 -2.21 -35.97
CA GLY A 973 -27.89 -1.43 -36.57
C GLY A 973 -27.46 -0.64 -37.80
N VAL A 974 -28.40 0.14 -38.33
CA VAL A 974 -28.10 1.21 -39.30
C VAL A 974 -28.61 2.54 -38.75
N THR A 975 -27.93 3.62 -39.08
CA THR A 975 -28.26 4.95 -38.56
C THR A 975 -28.25 6.00 -39.66
N GLU A 976 -29.03 7.05 -39.47
CA GLU A 976 -28.99 8.30 -40.24
C GLU A 976 -28.32 9.40 -39.41
N PRO A 977 -27.83 10.47 -40.06
CA PRO A 977 -27.25 11.60 -39.32
C PRO A 977 -28.24 12.18 -38.31
N ASN A 978 -27.80 12.30 -37.05
CA ASN A 978 -28.58 12.75 -35.88
C ASN A 978 -29.70 11.81 -35.42
N GLN A 979 -29.87 10.62 -36.01
CA GLN A 979 -30.82 9.62 -35.51
C GLN A 979 -30.32 9.06 -34.18
N ILE A 980 -31.17 9.13 -33.15
CA ILE A 980 -30.89 8.54 -31.83
C ILE A 980 -31.57 7.18 -31.73
N THR A 981 -30.82 6.17 -31.31
CA THR A 981 -31.32 4.82 -31.01
C THR A 981 -30.93 4.48 -29.57
N SER A 982 -31.86 3.92 -28.80
CA SER A 982 -31.59 3.46 -27.44
C SER A 982 -31.30 1.96 -27.40
N ILE A 983 -30.40 1.55 -26.52
CA ILE A 983 -30.01 0.18 -26.21
C ILE A 983 -30.05 0.08 -24.69
N ASN A 984 -30.67 -0.97 -24.16
CA ASN A 984 -30.68 -1.23 -22.72
C ASN A 984 -29.70 -2.37 -22.41
N THR A 985 -28.89 -2.19 -21.38
CA THR A 985 -28.01 -3.22 -20.86
C THR A 985 -28.30 -3.42 -19.37
N THR A 986 -28.53 -4.67 -18.96
CA THR A 986 -28.70 -5.01 -17.53
C THR A 986 -27.42 -5.61 -16.99
N VAL A 987 -26.87 -4.99 -15.95
CA VAL A 987 -25.68 -5.45 -15.22
C VAL A 987 -26.10 -6.08 -13.89
N ASP A 988 -25.50 -7.23 -13.59
CA ASP A 988 -25.62 -7.95 -12.32
C ASP A 988 -24.21 -8.37 -11.88
N ASN A 989 -23.71 -7.73 -10.83
CA ASN A 989 -22.38 -7.94 -10.27
C ASN A 989 -22.20 -9.32 -9.62
N GLN A 990 -23.29 -9.99 -9.25
CA GLN A 990 -23.27 -11.34 -8.68
C GLN A 990 -23.33 -12.43 -9.76
N ASN A 991 -23.80 -12.10 -10.96
CA ASN A 991 -23.94 -13.04 -12.07
C ASN A 991 -23.37 -12.44 -13.37
N PRO A 992 -22.04 -12.28 -13.47
CA PRO A 992 -21.40 -11.61 -14.61
C PRO A 992 -21.74 -12.22 -15.98
N ASP A 993 -21.92 -13.54 -16.05
CA ASP A 993 -22.28 -14.26 -17.28
C ASP A 993 -23.72 -13.98 -17.77
N GLU A 994 -24.55 -13.33 -16.96
CA GLU A 994 -25.94 -13.02 -17.29
C GLU A 994 -26.14 -11.64 -17.95
N LEU A 995 -25.07 -10.98 -18.40
CA LEU A 995 -25.15 -9.71 -19.13
C LEU A 995 -26.21 -9.80 -20.25
N LYS A 996 -27.14 -8.85 -20.27
CA LYS A 996 -28.22 -8.77 -21.27
C LYS A 996 -28.15 -7.41 -21.94
N THR A 997 -28.11 -7.40 -23.27
CA THR A 997 -28.16 -6.17 -24.07
C THR A 997 -29.27 -6.28 -25.12
N GLU A 998 -30.11 -5.27 -25.22
CA GLU A 998 -31.26 -5.25 -26.14
C GLU A 998 -31.41 -3.87 -26.81
N LYS A 999 -31.40 -3.84 -28.16
CA LYS A 999 -31.73 -2.64 -28.94
C LYS A 999 -33.22 -2.32 -28.77
N ILE A 1000 -33.53 -1.11 -28.32
CA ILE A 1000 -34.91 -0.61 -28.22
C ILE A 1000 -35.40 -0.19 -29.60
N VAL A 1001 -36.41 -0.89 -30.11
CA VAL A 1001 -36.95 -0.64 -31.47
C VAL A 1001 -38.30 0.05 -31.37
N THR A 1002 -38.42 1.16 -32.09
CA THR A 1002 -39.68 1.89 -32.30
C THR A 1002 -40.16 1.73 -33.74
N PRO A 1003 -41.44 2.00 -34.04
CA PRO A 1003 -41.89 1.99 -35.42
C PRO A 1003 -41.15 3.00 -36.32
N GLU A 1004 -40.70 4.11 -35.73
CA GLU A 1004 -39.88 5.12 -36.39
C GLU A 1004 -38.48 4.61 -36.73
N THR A 1005 -37.80 3.89 -35.83
CA THR A 1005 -36.47 3.28 -36.10
C THR A 1005 -36.59 2.18 -37.16
N LEU A 1006 -37.61 1.33 -37.11
CA LEU A 1006 -37.85 0.32 -38.15
C LEU A 1006 -38.06 0.95 -39.55
N LEU A 1007 -38.78 2.08 -39.63
CA LEU A 1007 -38.96 2.80 -40.89
C LEU A 1007 -37.64 3.38 -41.42
N ALA A 1008 -36.76 3.85 -40.53
CA ALA A 1008 -35.43 4.33 -40.89
C ALA A 1008 -34.55 3.17 -41.39
N ASP A 1009 -34.53 2.05 -40.67
CA ASP A 1009 -33.73 0.87 -41.00
C ASP A 1009 -34.10 0.29 -42.38
N ILE A 1010 -35.39 0.28 -42.74
CA ILE A 1010 -35.84 -0.13 -44.08
C ILE A 1010 -35.37 0.85 -45.16
N LYS A 1011 -35.42 2.17 -44.92
CA LYS A 1011 -34.96 3.17 -45.90
C LYS A 1011 -33.47 3.05 -46.12
N LYS A 1012 -32.69 3.02 -45.04
CA LYS A 1012 -31.22 2.96 -45.12
C LYS A 1012 -30.75 1.64 -45.71
N SER A 1013 -31.41 0.52 -45.41
CA SER A 1013 -31.16 -0.76 -46.07
C SER A 1013 -31.31 -0.69 -47.58
N TYR A 1014 -32.21 0.14 -48.11
CA TYR A 1014 -32.30 0.38 -49.55
C TYR A 1014 -31.17 1.26 -50.06
N ASP A 1015 -30.83 2.34 -49.36
CA ASP A 1015 -29.78 3.26 -49.76
C ASP A 1015 -28.39 2.59 -49.75
N LEU A 1016 -28.16 1.64 -48.84
CA LEU A 1016 -26.97 0.76 -48.79
C LEU A 1016 -26.98 -0.36 -49.84
N GLY A 1017 -28.05 -0.48 -50.64
CA GLY A 1017 -28.22 -1.53 -51.64
C GLY A 1017 -28.46 -2.92 -51.04
N TRP A 1018 -28.77 -3.02 -49.75
CA TRP A 1018 -29.17 -4.26 -49.09
C TRP A 1018 -30.57 -4.69 -49.53
N ILE A 1019 -31.49 -3.74 -49.67
CA ILE A 1019 -32.75 -3.93 -50.41
C ILE A 1019 -32.51 -3.53 -51.87
N LYS A 1020 -32.75 -4.47 -52.79
CA LYS A 1020 -32.25 -4.36 -54.19
C LYS A 1020 -33.09 -3.49 -55.10
N ASP A 1021 -34.33 -3.17 -54.74
CA ASP A 1021 -35.19 -2.32 -55.55
C ASP A 1021 -36.18 -1.46 -54.75
N VAL A 1022 -36.52 -0.32 -55.36
CA VAL A 1022 -37.38 0.71 -54.79
C VAL A 1022 -38.80 0.19 -54.48
N LYS A 1023 -39.30 -0.76 -55.28
CA LYS A 1023 -40.64 -1.33 -55.11
C LYS A 1023 -40.72 -2.15 -53.83
N THR A 1024 -39.68 -2.91 -53.53
CA THR A 1024 -39.56 -3.73 -52.32
C THR A 1024 -39.49 -2.84 -51.09
N ARG A 1025 -38.65 -1.80 -51.11
CA ARG A 1025 -38.58 -0.78 -50.05
C ARG A 1025 -39.96 -0.14 -49.81
N ASP A 1026 -40.60 0.38 -50.85
CA ASP A 1026 -41.88 1.08 -50.72
C ASP A 1026 -43.00 0.17 -50.21
N ALA A 1027 -42.98 -1.11 -50.59
CA ALA A 1027 -43.91 -2.10 -50.07
C ALA A 1027 -43.75 -2.29 -48.56
N LEU A 1028 -42.51 -2.50 -48.08
CA LEU A 1028 -42.20 -2.66 -46.66
C LEU A 1028 -42.57 -1.39 -45.86
N LEU A 1029 -42.17 -0.21 -46.33
CA LEU A 1029 -42.52 1.07 -45.69
C LEU A 1029 -44.04 1.27 -45.60
N LYS A 1030 -44.78 0.92 -46.65
CA LYS A 1030 -46.24 1.04 -46.66
C LYS A 1030 -46.90 0.12 -45.62
N GLN A 1031 -46.36 -1.08 -45.44
CA GLN A 1031 -46.87 -2.03 -44.44
C GLN A 1031 -46.62 -1.53 -43.02
N VAL A 1032 -45.40 -1.09 -42.70
CA VAL A 1032 -45.08 -0.51 -41.37
C VAL A 1032 -45.94 0.73 -41.09
N ASN A 1033 -46.04 1.67 -42.04
CA ASN A 1033 -46.89 2.86 -41.89
C ASN A 1033 -48.38 2.53 -41.69
N SER A 1034 -48.87 1.48 -42.35
CA SER A 1034 -50.26 1.01 -42.17
C SER A 1034 -50.48 0.47 -40.76
N ALA A 1035 -49.51 -0.26 -40.21
CA ALA A 1035 -49.54 -0.76 -38.85
C ALA A 1035 -49.47 0.38 -37.80
N ILE A 1036 -48.58 1.36 -37.99
CA ILE A 1036 -48.48 2.57 -37.14
C ILE A 1036 -49.81 3.34 -37.15
N LYS A 1037 -50.41 3.54 -38.33
CA LYS A 1037 -51.69 4.24 -38.43
C LYS A 1037 -52.82 3.48 -37.73
N PHE A 1038 -52.75 2.16 -37.71
CA PHE A 1038 -53.70 1.30 -37.01
C PHE A 1038 -53.50 1.37 -35.48
N SER A 1039 -52.25 1.38 -34.98
CA SER A 1039 -51.97 1.52 -33.54
C SER A 1039 -52.41 2.88 -32.99
N LYS A 1040 -52.07 4.00 -33.66
CA LYS A 1040 -52.50 5.36 -33.28
C LYS A 1040 -54.03 5.53 -33.26
N LYS A 1041 -54.74 4.76 -34.10
CA LYS A 1041 -56.21 4.74 -34.12
C LYS A 1041 -56.79 3.97 -32.93
N ILE A 1042 -56.06 2.99 -32.41
CA ILE A 1042 -56.43 2.21 -31.22
C ILE A 1042 -56.13 2.99 -29.95
N GLU A 1043 -55.00 3.71 -29.85
CA GLU A 1043 -54.71 4.62 -28.72
C GLU A 1043 -55.82 5.65 -28.51
N LYS A 1044 -56.26 6.33 -29.58
CA LYS A 1044 -57.39 7.27 -29.53
C LYS A 1044 -58.72 6.63 -29.10
N VAL A 1045 -58.88 5.32 -29.27
CA VAL A 1045 -60.06 4.57 -28.81
C VAL A 1045 -59.89 4.17 -27.34
N VAL A 1046 -58.66 3.90 -26.89
CA VAL A 1046 -58.31 3.57 -25.51
C VAL A 1046 -58.40 4.79 -24.59
N GLU A 1047 -57.93 5.98 -25.01
CA GLU A 1047 -58.06 7.25 -24.26
C GLU A 1047 -59.52 7.63 -23.95
N ARG A 1048 -60.48 7.10 -24.72
CA ARG A 1048 -61.91 7.37 -24.56
C ARG A 1048 -62.62 6.40 -23.61
N LEU A 1049 -61.88 5.47 -22.98
CA LEU A 1049 -62.43 4.52 -22.02
C LEU A 1049 -62.24 5.02 -20.58
N PRO A 1050 -63.25 4.91 -19.69
CA PRO A 1050 -63.11 5.28 -18.28
C PRO A 1050 -62.18 4.32 -17.52
N ASP A 1051 -61.47 4.84 -16.50
CA ASP A 1051 -60.46 4.11 -15.73
C ASP A 1051 -61.00 2.92 -14.93
N GLY A 1052 -60.22 1.84 -14.88
CA GLY A 1052 -60.50 0.60 -14.13
C GLY A 1052 -60.06 -0.68 -14.85
N SER A 1053 -60.13 -1.83 -14.16
CA SER A 1053 -59.61 -3.15 -14.64
C SER A 1053 -60.12 -3.63 -16.01
N LYS A 1054 -61.21 -3.04 -16.53
CA LYS A 1054 -61.70 -3.28 -17.90
C LYS A 1054 -60.89 -2.56 -18.98
N ARG A 1055 -60.27 -1.41 -18.67
CA ARG A 1055 -59.35 -0.67 -19.53
C ARG A 1055 -58.07 -1.50 -19.72
N GLU A 1056 -57.46 -1.95 -18.62
CA GLU A 1056 -56.26 -2.81 -18.62
C GLU A 1056 -56.47 -4.10 -19.43
N LYS A 1057 -57.54 -4.87 -19.13
CA LYS A 1057 -57.84 -6.12 -19.87
C LYS A 1057 -58.17 -5.90 -21.35
N ARG A 1058 -58.68 -4.73 -21.74
CA ARG A 1058 -58.92 -4.41 -23.16
C ARG A 1058 -57.63 -3.97 -23.85
N ILE A 1059 -56.81 -3.16 -23.21
CA ILE A 1059 -55.47 -2.77 -23.68
C ILE A 1059 -54.63 -4.02 -23.95
N GLU A 1060 -54.53 -4.92 -22.98
CA GLU A 1060 -53.81 -6.20 -23.09
C GLU A 1060 -54.30 -7.02 -24.30
N LYS A 1061 -55.63 -7.14 -24.47
CA LYS A 1061 -56.23 -7.88 -25.58
C LYS A 1061 -56.07 -7.20 -26.94
N PHE A 1062 -55.85 -5.88 -26.97
CA PHE A 1062 -55.61 -5.10 -28.19
C PHE A 1062 -54.13 -5.12 -28.61
N SER A 1063 -53.16 -4.99 -27.68
CA SER A 1063 -51.71 -5.17 -27.97
C SER A 1063 -51.47 -6.54 -28.60
N ILE A 1064 -52.02 -7.61 -28.00
CA ILE A 1064 -51.93 -8.98 -28.53
C ILE A 1064 -52.46 -9.10 -29.98
N LYS A 1065 -53.43 -8.26 -30.38
CA LYS A 1065 -54.07 -8.32 -31.69
C LYS A 1065 -53.34 -7.50 -32.76
N ILE A 1066 -52.74 -6.38 -32.38
CA ILE A 1066 -51.84 -5.59 -33.24
C ILE A 1066 -50.58 -6.39 -33.55
N ASN A 1067 -49.95 -6.96 -32.51
CA ASN A 1067 -48.71 -7.72 -32.66
C ASN A 1067 -48.95 -8.96 -33.52
N LYS A 1068 -50.03 -9.73 -33.30
CA LYS A 1068 -50.36 -10.91 -34.13
C LYS A 1068 -50.57 -10.62 -35.62
N ILE A 1069 -51.00 -9.42 -36.01
CA ILE A 1069 -51.20 -9.04 -37.42
C ILE A 1069 -49.86 -8.60 -38.05
N LEU A 1070 -49.03 -7.88 -37.30
CA LEU A 1070 -47.65 -7.53 -37.70
C LEU A 1070 -46.78 -8.79 -37.89
N VAL A 1071 -46.81 -9.74 -36.94
CA VAL A 1071 -46.00 -10.98 -36.96
C VAL A 1071 -46.22 -11.82 -38.22
N LYS A 1072 -47.48 -12.10 -38.55
CA LYS A 1072 -47.81 -13.19 -39.50
C LYS A 1072 -47.59 -12.85 -40.97
N ILE A 1073 -47.42 -11.57 -41.31
CA ILE A 1073 -47.21 -11.12 -42.69
C ILE A 1073 -45.74 -10.76 -42.91
N PHE A 1074 -45.09 -10.10 -41.96
CA PHE A 1074 -43.72 -9.61 -42.12
C PHE A 1074 -42.66 -10.73 -42.20
N GLU A 1075 -42.63 -11.67 -41.25
CA GLU A 1075 -41.57 -12.71 -41.23
C GLU A 1075 -41.61 -13.62 -42.48
N ALA A 1076 -42.82 -13.99 -42.91
CA ALA A 1076 -42.99 -14.84 -44.09
C ALA A 1076 -42.59 -14.09 -45.37
N GLU A 1077 -42.90 -12.79 -45.46
CA GLU A 1077 -42.55 -11.95 -46.60
C GLU A 1077 -41.05 -11.66 -46.67
N LEU A 1078 -40.41 -11.31 -45.55
CA LEU A 1078 -38.97 -11.08 -45.47
C LEU A 1078 -38.17 -12.32 -45.91
N LYS A 1079 -38.56 -13.52 -45.46
CA LYS A 1079 -37.94 -14.78 -45.92
C LYS A 1079 -38.09 -15.00 -47.43
N VAL A 1080 -39.25 -14.64 -47.98
CA VAL A 1080 -39.49 -14.72 -49.43
C VAL A 1080 -38.65 -13.69 -50.19
N LEU A 1081 -38.48 -12.48 -49.67
CA LEU A 1081 -37.65 -11.44 -50.27
C LEU A 1081 -36.16 -11.84 -50.29
N LEU A 1082 -35.65 -12.41 -49.19
CA LEU A 1082 -34.29 -12.98 -49.14
C LEU A 1082 -34.13 -14.10 -50.18
N LYS A 1083 -35.05 -15.07 -50.21
CA LYS A 1083 -35.00 -16.20 -51.16
C LYS A 1083 -35.08 -15.74 -52.63
N LYS A 1084 -35.74 -14.61 -52.91
CA LYS A 1084 -35.84 -14.02 -54.26
C LYS A 1084 -34.67 -13.08 -54.59
N ASN A 1085 -33.64 -13.01 -53.75
CA ASN A 1085 -32.50 -12.10 -53.90
C ASN A 1085 -32.94 -10.62 -54.05
N LYS A 1086 -34.02 -10.24 -53.36
CA LYS A 1086 -34.53 -8.86 -53.29
C LYS A 1086 -33.99 -8.10 -52.08
N MET A 1087 -33.36 -8.81 -51.17
CA MET A 1087 -32.78 -8.33 -49.92
C MET A 1087 -31.53 -9.16 -49.60
N THR A 1088 -30.50 -8.56 -48.99
CA THR A 1088 -29.33 -9.27 -48.44
C THR A 1088 -29.63 -9.91 -47.10
N GLU A 1089 -28.72 -10.77 -46.61
CA GLU A 1089 -28.84 -11.39 -45.30
C GLU A 1089 -28.80 -10.35 -44.16
N ASP A 1090 -27.98 -9.29 -44.30
CA ASP A 1090 -27.91 -8.18 -43.35
C ASP A 1090 -29.26 -7.47 -43.17
N ALA A 1091 -29.88 -7.05 -44.28
CA ALA A 1091 -31.19 -6.39 -44.21
C ALA A 1091 -32.30 -7.34 -43.71
N TYR A 1092 -32.20 -8.63 -44.05
CA TYR A 1092 -33.15 -9.61 -43.53
C TYR A 1092 -33.03 -9.75 -42.01
N ASN A 1093 -31.81 -9.90 -41.48
CA ASN A 1093 -31.56 -10.08 -40.06
C ASN A 1093 -31.95 -8.83 -39.27
N LEU A 1094 -31.51 -7.64 -39.71
CA LEU A 1094 -31.84 -6.36 -39.08
C LEU A 1094 -33.35 -6.14 -38.97
N ILE A 1095 -34.06 -6.19 -40.11
CA ILE A 1095 -35.49 -5.87 -40.15
C ILE A 1095 -36.30 -6.96 -39.42
N THR A 1096 -35.88 -8.22 -39.48
CA THR A 1096 -36.55 -9.30 -38.76
C THR A 1096 -36.40 -9.14 -37.24
N ASN A 1097 -35.21 -8.77 -36.76
CA ASN A 1097 -34.96 -8.54 -35.34
C ASN A 1097 -35.77 -7.34 -34.82
N ASP A 1098 -35.80 -6.25 -35.58
CA ASP A 1098 -36.60 -5.06 -35.26
C ASP A 1098 -38.10 -5.38 -35.15
N VAL A 1099 -38.63 -6.15 -36.11
CA VAL A 1099 -40.03 -6.58 -36.09
C VAL A 1099 -40.30 -7.47 -34.88
N LYS A 1100 -39.42 -8.43 -34.57
CA LYS A 1100 -39.57 -9.32 -33.39
C LYS A 1100 -39.56 -8.55 -32.08
N TYR A 1101 -38.69 -7.55 -31.93
CA TYR A 1101 -38.67 -6.68 -30.75
C TYR A 1101 -40.03 -5.99 -30.56
N LEU A 1102 -40.53 -5.31 -31.61
CA LEU A 1102 -41.79 -4.59 -31.58
C LEU A 1102 -43.00 -5.49 -31.23
N ILE A 1103 -42.90 -6.79 -31.49
CA ILE A 1103 -43.93 -7.79 -31.18
C ILE A 1103 -43.90 -8.21 -29.72
N ASN A 1104 -42.70 -8.36 -29.16
CA ASN A 1104 -42.49 -8.92 -27.82
C ASN A 1104 -42.62 -7.85 -26.73
N ASN A 1105 -42.34 -6.58 -27.04
CA ASN A 1105 -42.23 -5.49 -26.06
C ASN A 1105 -43.34 -4.41 -26.14
N ASN A 1106 -44.41 -4.60 -26.94
CA ASN A 1106 -45.58 -3.69 -27.03
C ASN A 1106 -46.93 -4.32 -26.71
#